data_AF-A0AAW4PX99-F1
#
_entry.id   AF-A0AAW4PX99-F1
#
_cell.length_a   1.000
_cell.length_b   1.000
_cell.length_c   1.000
_cell.angle_alpha   90.00
_cell.angle_beta   90.00
_cell.angle_gamma   90.00
#
_symmetry.space_group_name_H-M   'P 1'
#
loop_
_entity.id
_entity.type
_entity.pdbx_description
1 polymer ?
#
loop_
_entity_poly.entity_id
_entity_poly.type
_entity_poly.pdbx_seq_one_letter_code
_entity_poly.pdbx_strand_id
1 'polypeptide(L)'
;MGKQPFTVDDVGAQIKETVNGSDTAFEHALITTYTVTPGYLDWFDDFETLVCTPSDTADKIRLSEDVEHEEFTLLERDVHGKCVVVWGPDRIVVWTGSFNLSHAGLFSNVEWASRFEGTVKTAFTLDDLLAGRIPSKATNNDRVTQLLDTVQSLLRRTPSESVDDALRRWPTEPIVVHSGLGESLRRSVTQCLRETSGDVTLSYFTPNVNKTGIKELTALAPPGLDDDQLSIEVYGADPSAFIDTTQPSIGSFLGTADVDELAAQFGEFGLQTRFPGDDGETLPSGSQIRGGLAHLKVLLVIETVGAETVLKDVLLTSANLTANAWKKNGGNVEYGIWLRDSDRIESVGNFFLESLAECYGRADAQTLTDIDERIEAGSGGFLPYTRQSIGNLVSATLTASATEIVIDWPDKAVPFEIEEAHWYIRDIVTGELTTYETSLTSSDKNVNIPIERESENQYIESLDLQVTTPLETPVYQLSASQLTQLANDELDEPIEEWDRLLISGTTYSTAGRLPTDVLEAAEAGYLYRSYDRPLTRTIRLEASQLESAGFEDPFLPAAVMTAVRPTTQQIDEVGQLPCLDVTFASGVTPPTDSLEFETETEAVQPVGWIDTPHGRQYAFKPQLAAEPLTVSLGEPFDTHYPTEYHECTLPTRGGDRHIDSETTEQRLQQVSAVSPQYSLSAISVPDVLGVENAVDPFIHEDSPLEISLHERNVPFTAETHAYEYSRAGYFYSPPQQRDCTEPLTPPAPYASLTVQGLLGVETDTGTLWLSTDTTTIDVRKRLVSAIEPSADIPESTPFGSLDPDQAIMWLGFDFDDIVVEDVGDDVVEDLVFEYWRDENKLEQSRPIRALQSPPEYVAVPLFRSLFEATATYRIVVRPAETGTKYAWSANEYRVSLERQSGDRVKFTVDGHATFGIRDDDQAPAPMINLDRLLRVRLGEELPYHPYLENTGERRPETIRQLNEVLLCFVEAG
;
A
#
# COMPACT_ATOMS: atom_id res chain seq x y z
N MET A 1 5.33 -17.61 2.86
CA MET A 1 4.71 -16.84 3.95
C MET A 1 3.82 -15.79 3.28
N GLY A 2 2.51 -16.02 3.25
CA GLY A 2 1.57 -15.16 2.51
C GLY A 2 1.18 -13.93 3.33
N LYS A 3 1.21 -12.76 2.69
CA LYS A 3 0.76 -11.46 3.23
C LYS A 3 -0.65 -11.58 3.83
N GLN A 4 -0.91 -10.89 4.95
CA GLN A 4 -2.21 -10.90 5.64
C GLN A 4 -3.34 -10.45 4.69
N PRO A 5 -4.45 -11.21 4.59
CA PRO A 5 -5.56 -10.93 3.67
C PRO A 5 -6.55 -9.86 4.18
N PHE A 6 -6.24 -9.19 5.29
CA PHE A 6 -7.06 -8.12 5.84
C PHE A 6 -6.18 -6.93 6.20
N THR A 7 -6.65 -5.72 5.87
CA THR A 7 -6.06 -4.48 6.37
C THR A 7 -7.11 -3.72 7.17
N VAL A 8 -6.67 -3.14 8.28
CA VAL A 8 -7.47 -2.22 9.10
C VAL A 8 -7.18 -0.76 8.72
N ASP A 9 -6.07 -0.56 7.99
CA ASP A 9 -5.58 0.75 7.55
C ASP A 9 -5.33 0.81 6.02
N ASP A 10 -5.47 2.02 5.49
CA ASP A 10 -5.11 2.49 4.15
C ASP A 10 -5.72 1.80 2.92
N VAL A 11 -7.03 1.50 3.00
CA VAL A 11 -7.82 0.97 1.87
C VAL A 11 -7.81 1.94 0.67
N GLY A 12 -7.90 3.25 0.95
CA GLY A 12 -7.95 4.29 -0.07
C GLY A 12 -6.70 4.36 -0.93
N ALA A 13 -5.51 4.41 -0.33
CA ALA A 13 -4.26 4.46 -1.10
C ALA A 13 -4.06 3.18 -1.93
N GLN A 14 -4.37 2.00 -1.38
CA GLN A 14 -4.23 0.74 -2.11
C GLN A 14 -5.16 0.63 -3.33
N ILE A 15 -6.42 1.09 -3.19
CA ILE A 15 -7.35 1.15 -4.33
C ILE A 15 -6.80 2.12 -5.37
N LYS A 16 -6.43 3.34 -4.95
CA LYS A 16 -5.91 4.38 -5.84
C LYS A 16 -4.64 3.94 -6.57
N GLU A 17 -3.68 3.34 -5.86
CA GLU A 17 -2.45 2.80 -6.45
C GLU A 17 -2.73 1.71 -7.48
N THR A 18 -3.68 0.81 -7.18
CA THR A 18 -4.01 -0.27 -8.12
C THR A 18 -4.73 0.25 -9.36
N VAL A 19 -5.55 1.28 -9.20
CA VAL A 19 -6.33 1.88 -10.28
C VAL A 19 -5.47 2.81 -11.15
N ASN A 20 -4.63 3.64 -10.54
CA ASN A 20 -3.79 4.63 -11.23
C ASN A 20 -2.39 4.12 -11.59
N GLY A 21 -2.05 2.88 -11.23
CA GLY A 21 -0.75 2.30 -11.55
C GLY A 21 -0.56 2.19 -13.06
N SER A 22 0.62 2.56 -13.56
CA SER A 22 1.00 2.58 -15.00
C SER A 22 1.02 1.21 -15.71
N ASP A 23 0.51 0.18 -15.06
CA ASP A 23 0.68 -1.24 -15.36
C ASP A 23 -0.64 -2.03 -15.40
N THR A 24 -1.77 -1.33 -15.35
CA THR A 24 -3.07 -1.95 -15.22
C THR A 24 -3.89 -1.72 -16.49
N ALA A 25 -3.92 -2.73 -17.37
CA ALA A 25 -4.88 -2.80 -18.47
C ALA A 25 -6.28 -3.18 -17.95
N PHE A 26 -6.79 -2.46 -16.94
CA PHE A 26 -8.18 -2.59 -16.54
C PHE A 26 -9.04 -1.84 -17.55
N GLU A 27 -10.12 -2.48 -17.98
CA GLU A 27 -11.06 -1.92 -18.96
C GLU A 27 -12.43 -1.65 -18.32
N HIS A 28 -12.70 -2.32 -17.20
CA HIS A 28 -14.00 -2.30 -16.56
C HIS A 28 -13.88 -2.13 -15.05
N ALA A 29 -14.84 -1.42 -14.46
CA ALA A 29 -14.98 -1.33 -13.02
C ALA A 29 -16.44 -1.56 -12.57
N LEU A 30 -16.59 -2.17 -11.40
CA LEU A 30 -17.85 -2.38 -10.72
C LEU A 30 -17.71 -1.92 -9.27
N ILE A 31 -18.56 -1.00 -8.88
CA ILE A 31 -18.59 -0.43 -7.54
C ILE A 31 -19.95 -0.71 -6.92
N THR A 32 -19.99 -1.42 -5.81
CA THR A 32 -21.17 -1.51 -4.96
C THR A 32 -20.91 -0.70 -3.70
N THR A 33 -21.72 0.31 -3.43
CA THR A 33 -21.53 1.15 -2.23
C THR A 33 -22.85 1.71 -1.72
N TYR A 34 -22.92 1.94 -0.41
CA TYR A 34 -24.10 2.55 0.22
C TYR A 34 -24.07 4.08 0.11
N THR A 35 -22.90 4.69 0.27
CA THR A 35 -22.67 6.13 0.06
C THR A 35 -21.37 6.35 -0.72
N VAL A 36 -21.28 7.48 -1.42
CA VAL A 36 -20.08 7.90 -2.17
C VAL A 36 -19.84 9.40 -1.98
N THR A 37 -18.57 9.80 -1.92
CA THR A 37 -18.15 11.18 -2.21
C THR A 37 -17.83 11.23 -3.70
N PRO A 38 -18.60 11.98 -4.52
CA PRO A 38 -18.51 11.91 -5.98
C PRO A 38 -17.08 11.97 -6.53
N GLY A 39 -16.24 12.94 -6.15
CA GLY A 39 -14.87 13.07 -6.70
C GLY A 39 -13.90 11.90 -6.45
N TYR A 40 -14.29 10.82 -5.77
CA TYR A 40 -13.52 9.56 -5.78
C TYR A 40 -13.88 8.63 -6.94
N LEU A 41 -14.96 8.92 -7.68
CA LEU A 41 -15.33 8.21 -8.90
C LEU A 41 -14.40 8.56 -10.06
N ASP A 42 -13.74 9.72 -10.04
CA ASP A 42 -12.72 10.15 -10.99
C ASP A 42 -11.50 9.22 -11.04
N TRP A 43 -11.35 8.31 -10.08
CA TRP A 43 -10.33 7.27 -10.20
C TRP A 43 -10.69 6.24 -11.27
N PHE A 44 -11.97 6.15 -11.66
CA PHE A 44 -12.51 5.10 -12.52
C PHE A 44 -13.15 5.65 -13.81
N ASP A 45 -12.91 6.91 -14.15
CA ASP A 45 -13.42 7.59 -15.35
C ASP A 45 -12.86 6.99 -16.65
N ASP A 46 -11.61 6.53 -16.62
CA ASP A 46 -10.93 5.86 -17.73
C ASP A 46 -11.48 4.44 -18.03
N PHE A 47 -12.39 3.89 -17.21
CA PHE A 47 -12.96 2.55 -17.38
C PHE A 47 -14.45 2.56 -17.74
N GLU A 48 -14.93 1.46 -18.34
CA GLU A 48 -16.36 1.21 -18.39
C GLU A 48 -16.87 0.84 -16.97
N THR A 49 -17.43 1.83 -16.28
CA THR A 49 -17.74 1.73 -14.84
C THR A 49 -19.24 1.60 -14.55
N LEU A 50 -19.61 0.60 -13.73
CA LEU A 50 -20.95 0.43 -13.16
C LEU A 50 -20.94 0.74 -11.66
N VAL A 51 -21.78 1.69 -11.25
CA VAL A 51 -22.00 2.02 -9.84
C VAL A 51 -23.38 1.55 -9.41
N CYS A 52 -23.40 0.58 -8.50
CA CYS A 52 -24.61 0.03 -7.87
C CYS A 52 -24.78 0.63 -6.48
N THR A 53 -25.79 1.48 -6.30
CA THR A 53 -25.96 2.28 -5.08
C THR A 53 -27.43 2.64 -4.82
N PRO A 54 -27.84 3.00 -3.60
CA PRO A 54 -29.20 3.49 -3.32
C PRO A 54 -29.58 4.74 -4.13
N SER A 55 -30.88 4.96 -4.33
CA SER A 55 -31.37 6.06 -5.19
C SER A 55 -30.90 7.45 -4.74
N ASP A 56 -30.85 7.72 -3.44
CA ASP A 56 -30.38 9.00 -2.89
C ASP A 56 -28.89 9.23 -3.13
N THR A 57 -28.08 8.18 -3.06
CA THR A 57 -26.66 8.25 -3.41
C THR A 57 -26.48 8.40 -4.92
N ALA A 58 -27.26 7.71 -5.74
CA ALA A 58 -27.24 7.90 -7.20
C ALA A 58 -27.60 9.33 -7.61
N ASP A 59 -28.60 9.94 -6.95
CA ASP A 59 -28.98 11.33 -7.17
C ASP A 59 -27.86 12.31 -6.76
N LYS A 60 -27.11 12.03 -5.68
CA LYS A 60 -25.93 12.83 -5.32
C LYS A 60 -24.86 12.81 -6.41
N ILE A 61 -24.63 11.66 -7.06
CA ILE A 61 -23.67 11.56 -8.17
C ILE A 61 -24.16 12.41 -9.35
N ARG A 62 -25.43 12.26 -9.75
CA ARG A 62 -26.03 13.01 -10.89
C ARG A 62 -26.05 14.53 -10.71
N LEU A 63 -26.07 14.99 -9.47
CA LEU A 63 -26.15 16.42 -9.12
C LEU A 63 -24.78 17.02 -8.78
N SER A 64 -23.71 16.22 -8.75
CA SER A 64 -22.37 16.71 -8.43
C SER A 64 -21.77 17.47 -9.61
N GLU A 65 -21.05 18.55 -9.32
CA GLU A 65 -20.21 19.26 -10.29
C GLU A 65 -18.79 18.68 -10.37
N ASP A 66 -18.44 17.76 -9.47
CA ASP A 66 -17.09 17.21 -9.33
C ASP A 66 -16.85 16.00 -10.24
N VAL A 67 -17.90 15.43 -10.86
CA VAL A 67 -17.83 14.20 -11.67
C VAL A 67 -18.70 14.32 -12.91
N GLU A 68 -18.18 13.89 -14.07
CA GLU A 68 -18.96 13.73 -15.30
C GLU A 68 -19.83 12.47 -15.21
N HIS A 69 -21.00 12.57 -14.55
CA HIS A 69 -21.87 11.42 -14.30
C HIS A 69 -22.31 10.63 -15.56
N GLU A 70 -22.23 11.22 -16.76
CA GLU A 70 -22.49 10.53 -18.03
C GLU A 70 -21.47 9.44 -18.37
N GLU A 71 -20.28 9.46 -17.75
CA GLU A 71 -19.23 8.44 -17.92
C GLU A 71 -19.53 7.15 -17.14
N PHE A 72 -20.48 7.20 -16.20
CA PHE A 72 -20.79 6.08 -15.31
C PHE A 72 -22.17 5.48 -15.60
N THR A 73 -22.25 4.15 -15.62
CA THR A 73 -23.54 3.46 -15.58
C THR A 73 -24.04 3.40 -14.14
N LEU A 74 -25.10 4.15 -13.81
CA LEU A 74 -25.69 4.15 -12.46
C LEU A 74 -26.86 3.15 -12.37
N LEU A 75 -26.79 2.26 -11.39
CA LEU A 75 -27.85 1.30 -11.09
C LEU A 75 -28.36 1.45 -9.65
N GLU A 76 -29.64 1.82 -9.54
CA GLU A 76 -30.29 2.05 -8.25
C GLU A 76 -30.74 0.75 -7.57
N ARG A 77 -30.07 0.41 -6.46
CA ARG A 77 -30.34 -0.77 -5.62
C ARG A 77 -29.97 -0.49 -4.16
N ASP A 78 -30.78 -0.99 -3.23
CA ASP A 78 -30.51 -0.96 -1.78
C ASP A 78 -29.43 -1.99 -1.37
N VAL A 79 -28.20 -1.77 -1.86
CA VAL A 79 -27.03 -2.57 -1.52
C VAL A 79 -26.28 -1.87 -0.39
N HIS A 80 -26.07 -2.60 0.71
CA HIS A 80 -25.27 -2.13 1.83
C HIS A 80 -23.90 -2.82 1.89
N GLY A 81 -23.70 -3.93 1.19
CA GLY A 81 -22.39 -4.52 0.98
C GLY A 81 -21.50 -3.63 0.11
N LYS A 82 -20.20 -3.56 0.44
CA LYS A 82 -19.24 -2.74 -0.31
C LYS A 82 -18.21 -3.59 -1.02
N CYS A 83 -17.98 -3.22 -2.27
CA CYS A 83 -17.10 -3.92 -3.17
C CYS A 83 -16.60 -2.97 -4.25
N VAL A 84 -15.32 -3.03 -4.55
CA VAL A 84 -14.71 -2.42 -5.73
C VAL A 84 -14.07 -3.55 -6.51
N VAL A 85 -14.48 -3.73 -7.76
CA VAL A 85 -13.95 -4.74 -8.68
C VAL A 85 -13.44 -4.02 -9.90
N VAL A 86 -12.17 -4.23 -10.23
CA VAL A 86 -11.57 -3.74 -11.48
C VAL A 86 -11.02 -4.92 -12.25
N TRP A 87 -11.27 -4.98 -13.55
CA TRP A 87 -10.80 -6.08 -14.38
C TRP A 87 -10.52 -5.68 -15.82
N GLY A 88 -9.64 -6.47 -16.43
CA GLY A 88 -9.30 -6.43 -17.84
C GLY A 88 -9.31 -7.83 -18.44
N PRO A 89 -8.60 -8.05 -19.57
CA PRO A 89 -8.59 -9.34 -20.27
C PRO A 89 -7.98 -10.45 -19.42
N ASP A 90 -6.93 -10.16 -18.65
CA ASP A 90 -6.15 -11.18 -17.94
C ASP A 90 -6.17 -11.02 -16.43
N ARG A 91 -6.48 -9.84 -15.90
CA ARG A 91 -6.37 -9.54 -14.46
C ARG A 91 -7.68 -9.02 -13.89
N ILE A 92 -7.98 -9.44 -12.67
CA ILE A 92 -9.10 -8.93 -11.88
C ILE A 92 -8.69 -8.75 -10.43
N VAL A 93 -8.99 -7.58 -9.87
CA VAL A 93 -8.75 -7.24 -8.46
C VAL A 93 -10.06 -6.84 -7.81
N VAL A 94 -10.29 -7.36 -6.61
CA VAL A 94 -11.50 -7.13 -5.83
C VAL A 94 -11.13 -6.70 -4.43
N TRP A 95 -11.71 -5.59 -3.98
CA TRP A 95 -11.76 -5.21 -2.58
C TRP A 95 -13.17 -5.34 -2.07
N THR A 96 -13.36 -5.94 -0.90
CA THR A 96 -14.63 -5.95 -0.19
C THR A 96 -14.39 -5.65 1.28
N GLY A 97 -15.33 -4.97 1.94
CA GLY A 97 -15.10 -4.48 3.28
C GLY A 97 -16.30 -3.77 3.89
N SER A 98 -16.06 -3.14 5.04
CA SER A 98 -17.02 -2.25 5.69
C SER A 98 -16.96 -0.80 5.19
N PHE A 99 -15.91 -0.45 4.44
CA PHE A 99 -15.67 0.90 3.92
C PHE A 99 -16.70 1.36 2.89
N ASN A 100 -16.98 2.66 2.86
CA ASN A 100 -17.65 3.31 1.72
C ASN A 100 -16.61 4.03 0.85
N LEU A 101 -16.96 4.33 -0.39
CA LEU A 101 -16.15 5.20 -1.25
C LEU A 101 -16.34 6.69 -0.85
N SER A 102 -15.97 7.02 0.39
CA SER A 102 -16.00 8.37 0.97
C SER A 102 -14.71 8.64 1.74
N HIS A 103 -14.41 9.90 2.04
CA HIS A 103 -13.18 10.24 2.75
C HIS A 103 -13.12 9.48 4.09
N ALA A 104 -14.25 9.44 4.79
CA ALA A 104 -14.34 8.73 6.05
C ALA A 104 -14.08 7.23 5.90
N GLY A 105 -14.72 6.56 4.93
CA GLY A 105 -14.54 5.12 4.73
C GLY A 105 -13.15 4.73 4.20
N LEU A 106 -12.52 5.59 3.38
CA LEU A 106 -11.24 5.27 2.76
C LEU A 106 -10.04 5.65 3.63
N PHE A 107 -10.12 6.77 4.35
CA PHE A 107 -8.95 7.40 4.98
C PHE A 107 -9.07 7.63 6.49
N SER A 108 -10.27 7.84 7.05
CA SER A 108 -10.37 8.24 8.46
C SER A 108 -10.97 7.21 9.42
N ASN A 109 -11.83 6.31 8.97
CA ASN A 109 -12.47 5.33 9.84
C ASN A 109 -11.61 4.07 9.98
N VAL A 110 -11.78 3.38 11.11
CA VAL A 110 -11.30 2.01 11.29
C VAL A 110 -12.28 1.09 10.57
N GLU A 111 -11.82 0.45 9.49
CA GLU A 111 -12.63 -0.39 8.62
C GLU A 111 -11.92 -1.74 8.48
N TRP A 112 -12.65 -2.80 8.14
CA TRP A 112 -12.00 -4.01 7.62
C TRP A 112 -12.11 -4.01 6.10
N ALA A 113 -11.06 -4.45 5.44
CA ALA A 113 -11.07 -4.72 4.01
C ALA A 113 -10.33 -6.01 3.71
N SER A 114 -10.79 -6.74 2.69
CA SER A 114 -10.10 -7.87 2.11
C SER A 114 -9.88 -7.64 0.62
N ARG A 115 -8.64 -7.91 0.19
CA ARG A 115 -8.22 -7.80 -1.21
C ARG A 115 -8.04 -9.21 -1.78
N PHE A 116 -8.67 -9.45 -2.92
CA PHE A 116 -8.50 -10.66 -3.71
C PHE A 116 -8.05 -10.31 -5.12
N GLU A 117 -7.17 -11.12 -5.67
CA GLU A 117 -6.64 -10.95 -7.01
C GLU A 117 -6.68 -12.30 -7.73
N GLY A 118 -6.97 -12.26 -9.03
CA GLY A 118 -6.95 -13.44 -9.87
C GLY A 118 -6.77 -13.11 -11.33
N THR A 119 -6.58 -14.16 -12.11
CA THR A 119 -6.49 -14.14 -13.57
C THR A 119 -7.87 -14.41 -14.16
N VAL A 120 -8.28 -13.66 -15.17
CA VAL A 120 -9.54 -13.85 -15.90
C VAL A 120 -9.36 -15.00 -16.90
N LYS A 121 -10.09 -16.09 -16.72
CA LYS A 121 -10.01 -17.29 -17.57
C LYS A 121 -10.84 -17.19 -18.84
N THR A 122 -11.83 -16.32 -18.82
CA THR A 122 -12.74 -16.12 -19.95
C THR A 122 -13.19 -14.68 -19.88
N ALA A 123 -12.74 -13.87 -20.83
CA ALA A 123 -13.09 -12.46 -20.90
C ALA A 123 -14.61 -12.27 -20.88
N PHE A 124 -15.06 -11.29 -20.11
CA PHE A 124 -16.45 -10.88 -19.99
C PHE A 124 -16.51 -9.37 -19.79
N THR A 125 -17.54 -8.74 -20.32
CA THR A 125 -17.74 -7.28 -20.19
C THR A 125 -18.77 -6.96 -19.11
N LEU A 126 -18.96 -5.66 -18.87
CA LEU A 126 -20.02 -5.15 -18.00
C LEU A 126 -21.43 -5.58 -18.47
N ASP A 127 -21.64 -5.59 -19.79
CA ASP A 127 -22.87 -6.11 -20.40
C ASP A 127 -23.09 -7.60 -20.10
N ASP A 128 -22.04 -8.41 -20.05
CA ASP A 128 -22.14 -9.82 -19.69
C ASP A 128 -22.47 -10.01 -18.20
N LEU A 129 -21.93 -9.17 -17.33
CA LEU A 129 -22.32 -9.11 -15.92
C LEU A 129 -23.82 -8.79 -15.78
N LEU A 130 -24.30 -7.73 -16.44
CA LEU A 130 -25.70 -7.28 -16.39
C LEU A 130 -26.67 -8.30 -17.01
N ALA A 131 -26.28 -8.94 -18.12
CA ALA A 131 -27.06 -9.99 -18.77
C ALA A 131 -27.03 -11.32 -18.00
N GLY A 132 -26.10 -11.46 -17.06
CA GLY A 132 -25.90 -12.66 -16.27
C GLY A 132 -25.31 -13.82 -17.05
N ARG A 133 -24.31 -13.52 -17.88
CA ARG A 133 -23.61 -14.44 -18.76
C ARG A 133 -22.18 -14.72 -18.31
N ILE A 134 -21.79 -14.25 -17.11
CA ILE A 134 -20.46 -14.55 -16.55
C ILE A 134 -20.31 -16.07 -16.39
N PRO A 135 -19.22 -16.65 -16.90
CA PRO A 135 -18.92 -18.06 -16.70
C PRO A 135 -18.81 -18.44 -15.23
N SER A 136 -19.26 -19.64 -14.85
CA SER A 136 -19.19 -20.14 -13.46
C SER A 136 -17.77 -20.33 -12.91
N LYS A 137 -16.75 -20.19 -13.76
CA LYS A 137 -15.32 -20.15 -13.42
C LYS A 137 -14.62 -19.05 -14.22
N ALA A 138 -15.16 -17.84 -14.15
CA ALA A 138 -14.61 -16.69 -14.87
C ALA A 138 -13.17 -16.37 -14.48
N THR A 139 -12.72 -16.80 -13.29
CA THR A 139 -11.37 -16.51 -12.79
C THR A 139 -10.69 -17.75 -12.20
N ASN A 140 -9.37 -17.68 -11.98
CA ASN A 140 -8.65 -18.69 -11.20
C ASN A 140 -8.85 -18.55 -9.68
N ASN A 141 -9.36 -17.40 -9.22
CA ASN A 141 -9.61 -17.13 -7.82
C ASN A 141 -11.09 -17.35 -7.48
N ASP A 142 -11.34 -18.41 -6.71
CA ASP A 142 -12.68 -18.80 -6.27
C ASP A 142 -13.46 -17.71 -5.52
N ARG A 143 -12.77 -16.80 -4.80
CA ARG A 143 -13.42 -15.76 -3.98
C ARG A 143 -13.86 -14.62 -4.86
N VAL A 144 -13.05 -14.28 -5.86
CA VAL A 144 -13.44 -13.36 -6.93
C VAL A 144 -14.65 -13.93 -7.68
N THR A 145 -14.64 -15.22 -8.02
CA THR A 145 -15.79 -15.88 -8.67
C THR A 145 -17.06 -15.82 -7.80
N GLN A 146 -16.95 -16.09 -6.49
CA GLN A 146 -18.08 -15.99 -5.57
C GLN A 146 -18.61 -14.56 -5.41
N LEU A 147 -17.74 -13.54 -5.36
CA LEU A 147 -18.15 -12.13 -5.29
C LEU A 147 -18.86 -11.69 -6.58
N LEU A 148 -18.33 -12.05 -7.76
CA LEU A 148 -18.97 -11.78 -9.04
C LEU A 148 -20.34 -12.45 -9.14
N ASP A 149 -20.46 -13.71 -8.72
CA ASP A 149 -21.75 -14.42 -8.68
C ASP A 149 -22.73 -13.80 -7.67
N THR A 150 -22.24 -13.35 -6.52
CA THR A 150 -23.04 -12.64 -5.51
C THR A 150 -23.59 -11.32 -6.07
N VAL A 151 -22.74 -10.53 -6.75
CA VAL A 151 -23.17 -9.29 -7.39
C VAL A 151 -24.11 -9.58 -8.56
N GLN A 152 -23.82 -10.54 -9.43
CA GLN A 152 -24.71 -10.92 -10.52
C GLN A 152 -26.08 -11.37 -10.01
N SER A 153 -26.10 -12.19 -8.95
CA SER A 153 -27.30 -12.65 -8.25
C SER A 153 -28.12 -11.49 -7.72
N LEU A 154 -27.46 -10.44 -7.24
CA LEU A 154 -28.11 -9.21 -6.81
C LEU A 154 -28.74 -8.42 -7.94
N LEU A 155 -27.97 -8.20 -9.01
CA LEU A 155 -28.42 -7.46 -10.20
C LEU A 155 -29.67 -8.10 -10.80
N ARG A 156 -29.71 -9.44 -10.80
CA ARG A 156 -30.77 -10.25 -11.43
C ARG A 156 -31.87 -10.73 -10.48
N ARG A 157 -31.69 -10.56 -9.17
CA ARG A 157 -32.55 -11.14 -8.12
C ARG A 157 -32.69 -12.66 -8.25
N THR A 158 -31.56 -13.34 -8.39
CA THR A 158 -31.45 -14.82 -8.40
C THR A 158 -30.61 -15.31 -7.21
N PRO A 159 -30.66 -16.60 -6.84
CA PRO A 159 -29.73 -17.18 -5.86
C PRO A 159 -28.30 -17.25 -6.39
N SER A 160 -27.30 -17.13 -5.51
CA SER A 160 -25.88 -17.32 -5.83
C SER A 160 -25.51 -18.80 -5.72
N GLU A 161 -25.34 -19.46 -6.86
CA GLU A 161 -25.07 -20.90 -6.91
C GLU A 161 -23.66 -21.25 -6.39
N SER A 162 -22.67 -20.38 -6.65
CA SER A 162 -21.28 -20.64 -6.28
C SER A 162 -21.06 -20.59 -4.77
N VAL A 163 -21.67 -19.61 -4.09
CA VAL A 163 -21.62 -19.46 -2.63
C VAL A 163 -22.35 -20.60 -1.94
N ASP A 164 -23.54 -20.98 -2.44
CA ASP A 164 -24.31 -22.10 -1.90
C ASP A 164 -23.62 -23.46 -2.07
N ASP A 165 -22.84 -23.63 -3.15
CA ASP A 165 -21.99 -24.81 -3.34
C ASP A 165 -20.77 -24.78 -2.43
N ALA A 166 -20.10 -23.63 -2.27
CA ALA A 166 -18.92 -23.48 -1.40
C ALA A 166 -19.26 -23.78 0.07
N LEU A 167 -20.36 -23.22 0.59
CA LEU A 167 -20.88 -23.49 1.93
C LEU A 167 -21.07 -25.00 2.21
N ARG A 168 -21.42 -25.78 1.19
CA ARG A 168 -21.63 -27.23 1.34
C ARG A 168 -20.36 -28.06 1.21
N ARG A 169 -19.39 -27.60 0.40
CA ARG A 169 -18.25 -28.42 -0.03
C ARG A 169 -16.96 -28.11 0.71
N TRP A 170 -16.77 -26.90 1.23
CA TRP A 170 -15.48 -26.45 1.72
C TRP A 170 -15.47 -26.30 3.24
N PRO A 171 -14.85 -27.24 3.97
CA PRO A 171 -14.90 -27.25 5.43
C PRO A 171 -13.94 -26.24 6.09
N THR A 172 -12.87 -25.80 5.41
CA THR A 172 -11.78 -25.02 6.04
C THR A 172 -11.37 -23.77 5.26
N GLU A 173 -11.88 -23.60 4.05
CA GLU A 173 -11.53 -22.48 3.17
C GLU A 173 -12.41 -21.24 3.47
N PRO A 174 -11.88 -20.01 3.37
CA PRO A 174 -12.71 -18.80 3.46
C PRO A 174 -13.81 -18.75 2.40
N ILE A 175 -15.02 -18.34 2.79
CA ILE A 175 -16.22 -18.32 1.92
C ILE A 175 -16.85 -16.92 1.93
N VAL A 176 -17.23 -16.43 0.76
CA VAL A 176 -18.03 -15.20 0.62
C VAL A 176 -19.46 -15.50 1.05
N VAL A 177 -20.06 -14.61 1.85
CA VAL A 177 -21.43 -14.76 2.33
C VAL A 177 -22.24 -13.50 2.07
N HIS A 178 -23.56 -13.64 1.94
CA HIS A 178 -24.47 -12.53 1.64
C HIS A 178 -25.86 -12.69 2.27
N SER A 179 -26.57 -11.57 2.44
CA SER A 179 -27.98 -11.57 2.91
C SER A 179 -29.02 -11.66 1.78
N GLY A 180 -28.59 -11.71 0.51
CA GLY A 180 -29.47 -11.90 -0.65
C GLY A 180 -30.18 -13.26 -0.71
N LEU A 181 -30.86 -13.57 -1.82
CA LEU A 181 -31.56 -14.85 -2.03
C LEU A 181 -30.60 -16.04 -1.80
N GLY A 182 -30.96 -16.92 -0.86
CA GLY A 182 -30.09 -18.01 -0.39
C GLY A 182 -29.63 -17.83 1.07
N GLU A 183 -29.59 -16.58 1.55
CA GLU A 183 -29.28 -16.17 2.94
C GLU A 183 -28.02 -16.84 3.53
N SER A 184 -26.95 -16.91 2.73
CA SER A 184 -25.67 -17.56 3.10
C SER A 184 -25.05 -16.96 4.37
N LEU A 185 -25.24 -15.65 4.61
CA LEU A 185 -24.79 -14.95 5.83
C LEU A 185 -25.45 -15.47 7.12
N ARG A 186 -26.78 -15.65 7.12
CA ARG A 186 -27.48 -16.20 8.30
C ARG A 186 -27.19 -17.68 8.47
N ARG A 187 -27.07 -18.41 7.35
CA ARG A 187 -26.79 -19.85 7.35
C ARG A 187 -25.39 -20.19 7.88
N SER A 188 -24.37 -19.37 7.60
CA SER A 188 -23.03 -19.58 8.16
C SER A 188 -23.04 -19.49 9.68
N VAL A 189 -23.72 -18.48 10.25
CA VAL A 189 -23.87 -18.34 11.72
C VAL A 189 -24.61 -19.55 12.31
N THR A 190 -25.76 -19.94 11.73
CA THR A 190 -26.48 -21.15 12.19
C THR A 190 -25.63 -22.41 12.09
N GLN A 191 -24.80 -22.54 11.05
CA GLN A 191 -23.93 -23.68 10.88
C GLN A 191 -22.82 -23.71 11.94
N CYS A 192 -22.14 -22.59 12.16
CA CYS A 192 -21.13 -22.44 13.20
C CYS A 192 -21.69 -22.82 14.59
N LEU A 193 -22.84 -22.26 14.96
CA LEU A 193 -23.52 -22.54 16.23
C LEU A 193 -24.03 -23.99 16.36
N ARG A 194 -24.22 -24.73 15.27
CA ARG A 194 -24.59 -26.16 15.33
C ARG A 194 -23.39 -27.07 15.55
N GLU A 195 -22.20 -26.59 15.21
CA GLU A 195 -20.97 -27.36 15.30
C GLU A 195 -20.33 -27.22 16.70
N THR A 196 -20.86 -26.35 17.57
CA THR A 196 -20.44 -26.18 18.97
C THR A 196 -21.00 -27.27 19.89
N SER A 197 -20.27 -27.54 20.96
CA SER A 197 -20.48 -28.61 21.93
C SER A 197 -20.45 -28.13 23.39
N GLY A 198 -20.00 -26.89 23.62
CA GLY A 198 -20.01 -26.21 24.92
C GLY A 198 -20.73 -24.87 24.89
N ASP A 199 -20.41 -24.03 25.87
CA ASP A 199 -20.96 -22.67 25.99
C ASP A 199 -20.36 -21.77 24.90
N VAL A 200 -21.13 -20.80 24.42
CA VAL A 200 -20.77 -19.97 23.27
C VAL A 200 -20.85 -18.49 23.65
N THR A 201 -19.78 -17.76 23.37
CA THR A 201 -19.76 -16.28 23.39
C THR A 201 -19.79 -15.76 21.97
N LEU A 202 -20.75 -14.88 21.66
CA LEU A 202 -20.79 -14.11 20.42
C LEU A 202 -20.26 -12.69 20.67
N SER A 203 -19.03 -12.42 20.26
CA SER A 203 -18.43 -11.08 20.35
C SER A 203 -18.61 -10.34 19.02
N TYR A 204 -19.23 -9.17 19.04
CA TYR A 204 -19.59 -8.42 17.83
C TYR A 204 -19.08 -6.98 17.88
N PHE A 205 -18.14 -6.63 17.00
CA PHE A 205 -17.72 -5.25 16.76
C PHE A 205 -18.66 -4.60 15.76
N THR A 206 -19.34 -3.51 16.10
CA THR A 206 -20.33 -2.85 15.23
C THR A 206 -20.52 -1.37 15.59
N PRO A 207 -20.58 -0.45 14.61
CA PRO A 207 -20.86 0.96 14.92
C PRO A 207 -22.34 1.19 15.28
N ASN A 208 -23.24 0.30 14.85
CA ASN A 208 -24.68 0.44 15.09
C ASN A 208 -25.24 -0.87 15.63
N VAL A 209 -26.00 -0.79 16.72
CA VAL A 209 -26.58 -1.96 17.39
C VAL A 209 -27.98 -1.66 17.94
N ASN A 210 -28.91 -2.61 17.85
CA ASN A 210 -30.15 -2.51 18.61
C ASN A 210 -30.63 -3.84 19.15
N LYS A 211 -31.49 -3.77 20.17
CA LYS A 211 -32.07 -4.94 20.84
C LYS A 211 -32.69 -5.93 19.85
N THR A 212 -33.37 -5.44 18.82
CA THR A 212 -34.01 -6.31 17.83
C THR A 212 -32.99 -7.06 16.97
N GLY A 213 -31.90 -6.40 16.56
CA GLY A 213 -30.80 -7.00 15.80
C GLY A 213 -30.12 -8.11 16.59
N ILE A 214 -29.86 -7.88 17.88
CA ILE A 214 -29.34 -8.91 18.80
C ILE A 214 -30.28 -10.11 18.84
N LYS A 215 -31.58 -9.88 19.07
CA LYS A 215 -32.59 -10.96 19.11
C LYS A 215 -32.70 -11.73 17.77
N GLU A 216 -32.56 -11.06 16.64
CA GLU A 216 -32.61 -11.69 15.31
C GLU A 216 -31.35 -12.51 14.98
N LEU A 217 -30.19 -12.10 15.51
CA LEU A 217 -28.94 -12.86 15.44
C LEU A 217 -29.01 -14.09 16.33
N THR A 218 -29.41 -13.94 17.59
CA THR A 218 -29.44 -15.06 18.56
C THR A 218 -30.53 -16.07 18.23
N ALA A 219 -31.63 -15.66 17.60
CA ALA A 219 -32.64 -16.57 17.06
C ALA A 219 -32.11 -17.53 15.99
N LEU A 220 -30.88 -17.35 15.50
CA LEU A 220 -30.18 -18.31 14.63
C LEU A 220 -29.61 -19.52 15.37
N ALA A 221 -29.54 -19.46 16.70
CA ALA A 221 -29.10 -20.56 17.54
C ALA A 221 -29.98 -21.81 17.29
N PRO A 222 -29.37 -23.00 17.18
CA PRO A 222 -30.13 -24.23 17.01
C PRO A 222 -30.93 -24.54 18.29
N PRO A 223 -32.07 -25.28 18.19
CA PRO A 223 -32.90 -25.63 19.35
C PRO A 223 -32.21 -26.46 20.46
N GLY A 224 -30.95 -26.86 20.28
CA GLY A 224 -30.16 -27.61 21.24
C GLY A 224 -29.09 -26.80 21.95
N LEU A 225 -29.01 -25.48 21.69
CA LEU A 225 -28.20 -24.53 22.44
C LEU A 225 -29.18 -23.70 23.27
N ASP A 226 -29.17 -23.88 24.59
CA ASP A 226 -30.06 -23.17 25.50
C ASP A 226 -29.60 -21.71 25.69
N ASP A 227 -30.51 -20.79 26.04
CA ASP A 227 -30.23 -19.36 26.19
C ASP A 227 -29.16 -19.07 27.26
N ASP A 228 -29.03 -19.93 28.28
CA ASP A 228 -28.02 -19.83 29.35
C ASP A 228 -26.64 -20.36 28.96
N GLN A 229 -26.52 -21.00 27.80
CA GLN A 229 -25.25 -21.40 27.19
C GLN A 229 -24.74 -20.38 26.16
N LEU A 230 -25.47 -19.29 25.96
CA LEU A 230 -25.17 -18.26 24.97
C LEU A 230 -24.93 -16.92 25.66
N SER A 231 -23.70 -16.43 25.64
CA SER A 231 -23.36 -15.07 26.05
C SER A 231 -23.12 -14.18 24.83
N ILE A 232 -23.32 -12.87 25.02
CA ILE A 232 -23.18 -11.89 23.94
C ILE A 232 -22.39 -10.71 24.45
N GLU A 233 -21.36 -10.34 23.69
CA GLU A 233 -20.56 -9.16 23.95
C GLU A 233 -20.57 -8.26 22.70
N VAL A 234 -20.90 -6.99 22.88
CA VAL A 234 -20.99 -6.03 21.79
C VAL A 234 -19.96 -4.93 22.01
N TYR A 235 -19.07 -4.76 21.04
CA TYR A 235 -18.12 -3.65 20.96
C TYR A 235 -18.71 -2.58 20.05
N GLY A 236 -19.40 -1.63 20.68
CA GLY A 236 -20.20 -0.59 20.04
C GLY A 236 -19.45 0.71 19.81
N ALA A 237 -19.94 1.51 18.87
CA ALA A 237 -19.58 2.92 18.83
C ALA A 237 -20.14 3.63 20.06
N ASP A 238 -19.36 4.58 20.55
CA ASP A 238 -19.84 5.58 21.48
C ASP A 238 -20.73 6.59 20.72
N PRO A 239 -21.98 6.85 21.15
CA PRO A 239 -22.85 7.77 20.43
C PRO A 239 -22.24 9.16 20.39
N SER A 240 -22.11 9.71 19.17
CA SER A 240 -21.72 11.10 18.97
C SER A 240 -22.67 12.05 19.73
N ALA A 241 -22.23 13.28 19.99
CA ALA A 241 -23.02 14.30 20.70
C ALA A 241 -24.43 14.55 20.12
N PHE A 242 -24.73 14.04 18.93
CA PHE A 242 -26.01 14.16 18.25
C PHE A 242 -26.58 12.77 17.87
N ILE A 243 -27.77 12.45 18.37
CA ILE A 243 -28.60 11.36 17.85
C ILE A 243 -29.73 12.00 17.03
N ASP A 244 -29.62 11.93 15.70
CA ASP A 244 -30.68 12.40 14.80
C ASP A 244 -31.93 11.51 14.94
N THR A 245 -32.94 12.02 15.64
CA THR A 245 -34.24 11.33 15.81
C THR A 245 -35.13 11.40 14.57
N THR A 246 -34.66 11.98 13.46
CA THR A 246 -35.40 12.01 12.19
C THR A 246 -34.85 11.03 11.16
N GLN A 247 -33.66 10.48 11.39
CA GLN A 247 -33.08 9.43 10.56
C GLN A 247 -33.50 8.02 11.03
N PRO A 248 -33.47 7.00 10.16
CA PRO A 248 -33.72 5.60 10.51
C PRO A 248 -32.77 5.05 11.58
N SER A 249 -31.76 5.82 11.98
CA SER A 249 -30.84 5.57 13.09
C SER A 249 -31.49 5.59 14.47
N ILE A 250 -32.78 5.98 14.62
CA ILE A 250 -33.54 5.67 15.84
C ILE A 250 -33.55 4.15 16.04
N GLY A 251 -32.87 3.71 17.10
CA GLY A 251 -32.62 2.30 17.38
C GLY A 251 -31.29 1.82 16.80
N SER A 252 -30.19 2.54 17.05
CA SER A 252 -28.82 2.10 16.74
C SER A 252 -27.90 2.12 17.96
N PHE A 253 -28.45 2.38 19.15
CA PHE A 253 -27.79 2.32 20.44
C PHE A 253 -28.66 1.55 21.43
N LEU A 254 -28.03 0.99 22.47
CA LEU A 254 -28.70 0.28 23.56
C LEU A 254 -28.69 1.18 24.79
N GLY A 255 -29.87 1.49 25.30
CA GLY A 255 -30.07 2.21 26.56
C GLY A 255 -30.12 1.28 27.77
N THR A 256 -30.26 1.83 28.98
CA THR A 256 -30.27 1.07 30.24
C THR A 256 -31.32 -0.06 30.21
N ALA A 257 -32.55 0.26 29.80
CA ALA A 257 -33.65 -0.70 29.77
C ALA A 257 -33.41 -1.86 28.77
N ASP A 258 -32.69 -1.62 27.68
CA ASP A 258 -32.37 -2.66 26.71
C ASP A 258 -31.27 -3.59 27.25
N VAL A 259 -30.24 -3.03 27.87
CA VAL A 259 -29.13 -3.78 28.49
C VAL A 259 -29.66 -4.69 29.62
N ASP A 260 -30.51 -4.17 30.49
CA ASP A 260 -31.11 -4.93 31.59
C ASP A 260 -31.96 -6.11 31.09
N GLU A 261 -32.77 -5.88 30.04
CA GLU A 261 -33.61 -6.93 29.45
C GLU A 261 -32.75 -8.04 28.81
N LEU A 262 -31.69 -7.66 28.09
CA LEU A 262 -30.78 -8.61 27.45
C LEU A 262 -29.98 -9.40 28.48
N ALA A 263 -29.47 -8.74 29.52
CA ALA A 263 -28.78 -9.40 30.63
C ALA A 263 -29.70 -10.39 31.37
N ALA A 264 -30.97 -10.04 31.58
CA ALA A 264 -31.95 -10.94 32.19
C ALA A 264 -32.28 -12.16 31.30
N GLN A 265 -32.18 -12.02 29.97
CA GLN A 265 -32.43 -13.10 29.02
C GLN A 265 -31.26 -14.09 28.93
N PHE A 266 -30.03 -13.58 28.77
CA PHE A 266 -28.85 -14.40 28.48
C PHE A 266 -28.00 -14.72 29.73
N GLY A 267 -28.34 -14.14 30.89
CA GLY A 267 -27.52 -14.20 32.12
C GLY A 267 -26.34 -13.23 32.06
N GLU A 268 -25.53 -13.31 31.01
CA GLU A 268 -24.41 -12.39 30.74
C GLU A 268 -24.59 -11.67 29.40
N PHE A 269 -24.71 -10.34 29.46
CA PHE A 269 -24.69 -9.44 28.31
C PHE A 269 -23.67 -8.33 28.56
N GLY A 270 -22.69 -8.21 27.68
CA GLY A 270 -21.66 -7.18 27.72
C GLY A 270 -21.89 -6.13 26.63
N LEU A 271 -22.01 -4.86 27.03
CA LEU A 271 -21.88 -3.72 26.12
C LEU A 271 -20.56 -3.02 26.43
N GLN A 272 -19.69 -2.96 25.43
CA GLN A 272 -18.42 -2.27 25.46
C GLN A 272 -18.51 -1.05 24.53
N THR A 273 -18.05 0.12 24.96
CA THR A 273 -17.96 1.32 24.13
C THR A 273 -16.51 1.71 23.94
N ARG A 274 -16.16 2.17 22.74
CA ARG A 274 -14.79 2.63 22.45
C ARG A 274 -14.42 3.77 23.40
N PHE A 275 -13.21 3.75 23.94
CA PHE A 275 -12.71 4.86 24.74
C PHE A 275 -12.57 6.13 23.88
N PRO A 276 -12.72 7.33 24.48
CA PRO A 276 -12.48 8.59 23.78
C PRO A 276 -10.97 8.81 23.53
N GLY A 277 -10.63 9.54 22.48
CA GLY A 277 -9.27 9.99 22.17
C GLY A 277 -8.24 8.86 22.10
N ASP A 278 -6.99 9.16 22.44
CA ASP A 278 -5.84 8.24 22.29
C ASP A 278 -6.03 6.86 22.92
N ASP A 279 -6.76 6.76 24.04
CA ASP A 279 -7.04 5.48 24.71
C ASP A 279 -7.91 4.53 23.86
N GLY A 280 -8.72 5.09 22.95
CA GLY A 280 -9.49 4.34 21.97
C GLY A 280 -8.80 4.23 20.61
N GLU A 281 -7.72 4.98 20.39
CA GLU A 281 -7.03 5.15 19.11
C GLU A 281 -5.62 4.54 19.11
N THR A 282 -5.13 4.07 20.26
CA THR A 282 -3.80 3.47 20.41
C THR A 282 -3.96 2.03 20.90
N LEU A 283 -3.41 1.07 20.13
CA LEU A 283 -3.34 -0.33 20.52
C LEU A 283 -2.32 -0.51 21.66
N PRO A 284 -2.39 -1.60 22.44
CA PRO A 284 -1.38 -1.92 23.46
C PRO A 284 0.07 -1.95 22.96
N SER A 285 0.28 -2.19 21.66
CA SER A 285 1.60 -2.10 21.01
C SER A 285 2.14 -0.68 20.88
N GLY A 286 1.36 0.35 21.22
CA GLY A 286 1.65 1.76 20.91
C GLY A 286 1.30 2.16 19.47
N SER A 287 0.84 1.22 18.64
CA SER A 287 0.43 1.52 17.27
C SER A 287 -0.90 2.27 17.26
N GLN A 288 -0.96 3.40 16.56
CA GLN A 288 -2.22 4.10 16.35
C GLN A 288 -3.08 3.38 15.31
N ILE A 289 -4.37 3.30 15.60
CA ILE A 289 -5.44 3.03 14.67
C ILE A 289 -6.17 4.33 14.40
N ARG A 290 -6.86 4.41 13.27
CA ARG A 290 -7.53 5.65 12.87
C ARG A 290 -8.53 6.18 13.94
N GLY A 291 -8.53 7.50 14.14
CA GLY A 291 -9.40 8.17 15.11
C GLY A 291 -10.85 8.38 14.70
N GLY A 292 -11.19 8.12 13.43
CA GLY A 292 -12.57 8.15 12.97
C GLY A 292 -13.43 7.05 13.60
N LEU A 293 -14.68 6.95 13.14
CA LEU A 293 -15.62 5.96 13.65
C LEU A 293 -15.04 4.54 13.49
N ALA A 294 -15.10 3.73 14.55
CA ALA A 294 -14.83 2.30 14.45
C ALA A 294 -15.98 1.62 13.69
N HIS A 295 -15.89 1.64 12.37
CA HIS A 295 -16.93 1.22 11.46
C HIS A 295 -16.77 -0.26 11.06
N LEU A 296 -16.21 -1.05 11.96
CA LEU A 296 -16.04 -2.50 11.83
C LEU A 296 -17.39 -3.23 11.94
N LYS A 297 -17.60 -4.31 11.17
CA LYS A 297 -18.66 -5.29 11.48
C LYS A 297 -18.07 -6.69 11.46
N VAL A 298 -17.70 -7.17 12.65
CA VAL A 298 -16.97 -8.44 12.82
C VAL A 298 -17.64 -9.23 13.93
N LEU A 299 -18.07 -10.45 13.60
CA LEU A 299 -18.62 -11.41 14.54
C LEU A 299 -17.58 -12.51 14.80
N LEU A 300 -17.25 -12.69 16.06
CA LEU A 300 -16.36 -13.74 16.56
C LEU A 300 -17.21 -14.76 17.32
N VAL A 301 -17.03 -16.04 17.00
CA VAL A 301 -17.72 -17.13 17.71
C VAL A 301 -16.71 -17.88 18.56
N ILE A 302 -16.84 -17.76 19.87
CA ILE A 302 -15.92 -18.32 20.85
C ILE A 302 -16.63 -19.46 21.56
N GLU A 303 -16.02 -20.65 21.57
CA GLU A 303 -16.56 -21.83 22.24
C GLU A 303 -15.76 -22.13 23.50
N THR A 304 -16.45 -22.36 24.62
CA THR A 304 -15.86 -22.78 25.89
C THR A 304 -16.32 -24.18 26.26
N VAL A 305 -15.37 -25.13 26.34
CA VAL A 305 -15.62 -26.52 26.76
C VAL A 305 -14.82 -26.82 28.01
N GLY A 306 -15.49 -26.81 29.17
CA GLY A 306 -14.84 -27.03 30.46
C GLY A 306 -13.95 -25.86 30.86
N ALA A 307 -12.63 -26.00 30.73
CA ALA A 307 -11.66 -24.94 31.04
C ALA A 307 -10.94 -24.39 29.79
N GLU A 308 -11.23 -24.96 28.61
CA GLU A 308 -10.65 -24.54 27.34
C GLU A 308 -11.61 -23.59 26.61
N THR A 309 -11.09 -22.44 26.19
CA THR A 309 -11.80 -21.46 25.37
C THR A 309 -11.07 -21.35 24.03
N VAL A 310 -11.81 -21.50 22.93
CA VAL A 310 -11.27 -21.52 21.57
C VAL A 310 -12.09 -20.58 20.68
N LEU A 311 -11.41 -19.68 19.97
CA LEU A 311 -12.03 -18.94 18.88
C LEU A 311 -12.26 -19.88 17.70
N LYS A 312 -13.53 -20.15 17.40
CA LYS A 312 -13.93 -21.18 16.45
C LYS A 312 -14.06 -20.67 15.01
N ASP A 313 -14.68 -19.51 14.86
CA ASP A 313 -15.00 -18.93 13.55
C ASP A 313 -15.01 -17.40 13.63
N VAL A 314 -14.66 -16.76 12.52
CA VAL A 314 -14.71 -15.30 12.35
C VAL A 314 -15.52 -14.95 11.12
N LEU A 315 -16.47 -14.03 11.26
CA LEU A 315 -17.28 -13.51 10.18
C LEU A 315 -17.05 -12.00 10.05
N LEU A 316 -16.38 -11.60 8.97
CA LEU A 316 -16.24 -10.21 8.54
C LEU A 316 -17.45 -9.86 7.68
N THR A 317 -18.17 -8.77 7.94
CA THR A 317 -19.41 -8.44 7.23
C THR A 317 -19.63 -6.93 7.06
N SER A 318 -20.55 -6.55 6.17
CA SER A 318 -21.09 -5.19 6.09
C SER A 318 -22.31 -5.00 7.01
N ALA A 319 -22.86 -6.09 7.54
CA ALA A 319 -24.06 -6.10 8.37
C ALA A 319 -23.81 -5.48 9.74
N ASN A 320 -24.50 -4.37 10.05
CA ASN A 320 -24.59 -3.88 11.43
C ASN A 320 -25.44 -4.83 12.28
N LEU A 321 -25.32 -4.77 13.61
CA LEU A 321 -26.16 -5.56 14.53
C LEU A 321 -27.55 -4.94 14.73
N THR A 322 -28.26 -4.76 13.63
CA THR A 322 -29.60 -4.15 13.57
C THR A 322 -30.61 -5.09 12.94
N ALA A 323 -31.90 -4.87 13.23
CA ALA A 323 -32.99 -5.65 12.66
C ALA A 323 -32.95 -5.74 11.11
N ASN A 324 -32.56 -4.67 10.42
CA ASN A 324 -32.58 -4.66 8.95
C ASN A 324 -31.55 -5.58 8.30
N ALA A 325 -30.40 -5.75 8.94
CA ALA A 325 -29.32 -6.60 8.43
C ALA A 325 -29.57 -8.08 8.76
N TRP A 326 -30.16 -8.36 9.93
CA TRP A 326 -30.32 -9.73 10.41
C TRP A 326 -31.70 -10.33 10.15
N LYS A 327 -32.80 -9.58 10.02
CA LYS A 327 -34.12 -10.20 9.77
C LYS A 327 -34.15 -11.02 8.46
N LYS A 328 -34.95 -12.09 8.45
CA LYS A 328 -35.20 -12.89 7.24
C LYS A 328 -35.81 -12.02 6.13
N ASN A 329 -35.22 -12.04 4.93
CA ASN A 329 -35.51 -11.09 3.83
C ASN A 329 -35.35 -9.62 4.24
N GLY A 330 -34.23 -9.29 4.91
CA GLY A 330 -33.82 -7.92 5.20
C GLY A 330 -33.89 -6.99 3.98
N GLY A 331 -34.09 -5.69 4.24
CA GLY A 331 -34.21 -4.69 3.16
C GLY A 331 -32.89 -4.39 2.47
N ASN A 332 -31.77 -4.55 3.18
CA ASN A 332 -30.42 -4.31 2.69
C ASN A 332 -29.77 -5.62 2.26
N VAL A 333 -29.03 -5.57 1.16
CA VAL A 333 -28.14 -6.68 0.81
C VAL A 333 -26.73 -6.43 1.32
N GLU A 334 -26.29 -7.32 2.20
CA GLU A 334 -25.02 -7.31 2.92
C GLU A 334 -24.06 -8.35 2.33
N TYR A 335 -22.76 -8.10 2.43
CA TYR A 335 -21.68 -9.02 2.06
C TYR A 335 -20.79 -9.31 3.26
N GLY A 336 -20.05 -10.41 3.18
CA GLY A 336 -19.03 -10.71 4.14
C GLY A 336 -18.13 -11.86 3.70
N ILE A 337 -17.16 -12.14 4.54
CA ILE A 337 -16.25 -13.27 4.42
C ILE A 337 -16.31 -14.05 5.72
N TRP A 338 -16.67 -15.33 5.62
CA TRP A 338 -16.54 -16.29 6.70
C TRP A 338 -15.16 -16.93 6.64
N LEU A 339 -14.33 -16.64 7.65
CA LEU A 339 -13.01 -17.24 7.84
C LEU A 339 -13.16 -18.55 8.63
N ARG A 340 -12.55 -19.61 8.09
CA ARG A 340 -12.63 -21.00 8.60
C ARG A 340 -11.28 -21.68 8.76
N ASP A 341 -10.23 -20.98 8.37
CA ASP A 341 -8.84 -21.43 8.42
C ASP A 341 -8.27 -21.10 9.82
N SER A 342 -7.69 -22.10 10.49
CA SER A 342 -7.24 -21.96 11.88
C SER A 342 -6.22 -20.85 12.07
N ASP A 343 -5.25 -20.74 11.16
CA ASP A 343 -4.13 -19.81 11.28
C ASP A 343 -4.61 -18.36 11.11
N ARG A 344 -5.54 -18.14 10.17
CA ARG A 344 -6.20 -16.83 9.96
C ARG A 344 -7.15 -16.50 11.09
N ILE A 345 -7.91 -17.48 11.60
CA ILE A 345 -8.79 -17.28 12.75
C ILE A 345 -8.00 -16.86 13.97
N GLU A 346 -6.88 -17.53 14.26
CA GLU A 346 -6.00 -17.17 15.38
C GLU A 346 -5.42 -15.77 15.20
N SER A 347 -4.86 -15.46 14.03
CA SER A 347 -4.29 -14.13 13.75
C SER A 347 -5.32 -12.99 13.87
N VAL A 348 -6.54 -13.20 13.36
CA VAL A 348 -7.61 -12.20 13.45
C VAL A 348 -8.15 -12.14 14.88
N GLY A 349 -8.27 -13.28 15.54
CA GLY A 349 -8.68 -13.40 16.94
C GLY A 349 -7.81 -12.62 17.89
N ASN A 350 -6.48 -12.80 17.81
CA ASN A 350 -5.53 -12.09 18.65
C ASN A 350 -5.65 -10.57 18.44
N PHE A 351 -5.80 -10.10 17.20
CA PHE A 351 -6.01 -8.69 16.95
C PHE A 351 -7.31 -8.17 17.59
N PHE A 352 -8.46 -8.79 17.33
CA PHE A 352 -9.74 -8.26 17.81
C PHE A 352 -9.95 -8.44 19.32
N LEU A 353 -9.59 -9.60 19.89
CA LEU A 353 -9.87 -9.94 21.28
C LEU A 353 -8.78 -9.50 22.25
N GLU A 354 -7.51 -9.41 21.81
CA GLU A 354 -6.40 -9.06 22.69
C GLU A 354 -5.88 -7.64 22.45
N SER A 355 -5.87 -7.14 21.21
CA SER A 355 -5.37 -5.80 20.92
C SER A 355 -6.47 -4.75 20.85
N LEU A 356 -7.44 -4.92 19.96
CA LEU A 356 -8.49 -3.93 19.72
C LEU A 356 -9.49 -3.84 20.87
N ALA A 357 -9.78 -4.95 21.54
CA ALA A 357 -10.69 -4.95 22.70
C ALA A 357 -10.21 -4.03 23.84
N GLU A 358 -8.90 -3.81 23.97
CA GLU A 358 -8.34 -2.88 24.97
C GLU A 358 -8.64 -1.40 24.66
N CYS A 359 -9.02 -1.08 23.43
CA CYS A 359 -9.52 0.25 23.05
C CYS A 359 -10.98 0.49 23.47
N TYR A 360 -11.63 -0.48 24.13
CA TYR A 360 -13.01 -0.43 24.57
C TYR A 360 -13.11 -0.67 26.08
N GLY A 361 -14.13 -0.09 26.70
CA GLY A 361 -14.47 -0.31 28.09
C GLY A 361 -15.95 -0.61 28.27
N ARG A 362 -16.29 -1.23 29.39
CA ARG A 362 -17.68 -1.59 29.69
C ARG A 362 -18.51 -0.32 29.81
N ALA A 363 -19.65 -0.29 29.12
CA ALA A 363 -20.65 0.76 29.30
C ALA A 363 -21.18 0.69 30.74
N ASP A 364 -20.71 1.61 31.57
CA ASP A 364 -21.11 1.71 32.96
C ASP A 364 -22.45 2.44 33.12
N ALA A 365 -22.96 2.50 34.35
CA ALA A 365 -24.25 3.14 34.63
C ALA A 365 -24.31 4.57 34.09
N GLN A 366 -23.25 5.37 34.27
CA GLN A 366 -23.20 6.74 33.74
C GLN A 366 -23.21 6.76 32.20
N THR A 367 -22.44 5.89 31.54
CA THR A 367 -22.43 5.77 30.07
C THR A 367 -23.83 5.44 29.57
N LEU A 368 -24.56 4.55 30.24
CA LEU A 368 -25.92 4.16 29.86
C LEU A 368 -26.93 5.30 30.11
N THR A 369 -26.83 6.01 31.23
CA THR A 369 -27.62 7.22 31.50
C THR A 369 -27.39 8.28 30.42
N ASP A 370 -26.13 8.58 30.10
CA ASP A 370 -25.76 9.52 29.02
C ASP A 370 -26.39 9.11 27.67
N ILE A 371 -26.42 7.81 27.36
CA ILE A 371 -27.05 7.27 26.15
C ILE A 371 -28.57 7.50 26.19
N ASP A 372 -29.22 7.17 27.30
CA ASP A 372 -30.66 7.34 27.48
C ASP A 372 -31.07 8.82 27.37
N GLU A 373 -30.34 9.71 28.03
CA GLU A 373 -30.60 11.16 27.98
C GLU A 373 -30.37 11.74 26.58
N ARG A 374 -29.35 11.28 25.85
CA ARG A 374 -29.15 11.65 24.43
C ARG A 374 -30.32 11.18 23.56
N ILE A 375 -30.82 9.97 23.79
CA ILE A 375 -31.98 9.42 23.07
C ILE A 375 -33.23 10.25 23.36
N GLU A 376 -33.45 10.65 24.62
CA GLU A 376 -34.60 11.46 25.04
C GLU A 376 -34.53 12.91 24.55
N ALA A 377 -33.35 13.54 24.63
CA ALA A 377 -33.11 14.93 24.28
C ALA A 377 -33.10 15.18 22.76
N GLY A 378 -32.75 14.16 21.97
CA GLY A 378 -32.64 14.26 20.51
C GLY A 378 -31.67 15.37 20.08
N SER A 379 -32.11 16.27 19.18
CA SER A 379 -31.29 17.39 18.69
C SER A 379 -31.11 18.56 19.68
N GLY A 380 -31.65 18.46 20.90
CA GLY A 380 -31.74 19.58 21.83
C GLY A 380 -30.83 19.45 23.05
N GLY A 381 -29.84 20.34 23.17
CA GLY A 381 -29.36 20.91 24.45
C GLY A 381 -28.90 19.97 25.58
N PHE A 382 -28.54 18.72 25.29
CA PHE A 382 -27.87 17.86 26.27
C PHE A 382 -26.43 18.34 26.49
N LEU A 383 -26.03 18.50 27.76
CA LEU A 383 -24.64 18.79 28.16
C LEU A 383 -24.13 17.57 28.94
N PRO A 384 -23.61 16.54 28.25
CA PRO A 384 -23.04 15.37 28.95
C PRO A 384 -21.88 15.79 29.84
N TYR A 385 -21.55 14.91 30.79
CA TYR A 385 -20.21 14.94 31.35
C TYR A 385 -19.17 14.82 30.24
N THR A 386 -18.17 15.69 30.26
CA THR A 386 -17.07 15.59 29.31
C THR A 386 -16.20 14.40 29.72
N ARG A 387 -16.18 13.36 28.89
CA ARG A 387 -15.28 12.21 29.08
C ARG A 387 -13.89 12.56 28.58
N GLN A 388 -12.88 12.23 29.38
CA GLN A 388 -11.48 12.46 29.09
C GLN A 388 -10.73 11.12 29.06
N SER A 389 -9.85 10.96 28.07
CA SER A 389 -8.87 9.87 28.06
C SER A 389 -7.74 10.17 29.05
N ILE A 390 -6.96 9.14 29.40
CA ILE A 390 -5.74 9.33 30.18
C ILE A 390 -4.74 10.16 29.38
N GLY A 391 -4.64 9.93 28.07
CA GLY A 391 -3.87 10.77 27.14
C GLY A 391 -4.24 12.26 27.22
N ASN A 392 -5.54 12.60 27.28
CA ASN A 392 -5.99 13.98 27.42
C ASN A 392 -5.60 14.59 28.76
N LEU A 393 -5.69 13.81 29.84
CA LEU A 393 -5.29 14.26 31.17
C LEU A 393 -3.78 14.52 31.25
N VAL A 394 -2.96 13.62 30.69
CA VAL A 394 -1.52 13.81 30.59
C VAL A 394 -1.22 15.05 29.75
N SER A 395 -1.80 15.14 28.56
CA SER A 395 -1.61 16.25 27.62
C SER A 395 -1.96 17.62 28.21
N ALA A 396 -3.07 17.71 28.93
CA ALA A 396 -3.50 18.96 29.58
C ALA A 396 -2.56 19.44 30.70
N THR A 397 -1.59 18.61 31.10
CA THR A 397 -0.58 18.96 32.12
C THR A 397 0.84 18.93 31.60
N LEU A 398 1.01 18.78 30.29
CA LEU A 398 2.29 18.97 29.66
C LEU A 398 2.64 20.45 29.67
N THR A 399 3.85 20.71 30.11
CA THR A 399 4.56 21.95 29.84
C THR A 399 5.87 21.56 29.20
N ALA A 400 6.24 22.21 28.11
CA ALA A 400 7.46 21.87 27.42
C ALA A 400 8.46 23.02 27.46
N SER A 401 9.73 22.67 27.33
CA SER A 401 10.86 23.59 27.17
C SER A 401 11.75 23.07 26.05
N ALA A 402 12.75 23.88 25.65
CA ALA A 402 13.72 23.48 24.63
C ALA A 402 14.59 22.26 25.00
N THR A 403 14.56 21.76 26.24
CA THR A 403 15.41 20.64 26.69
C THR A 403 14.67 19.48 27.35
N GLU A 404 13.44 19.72 27.80
CA GLU A 404 12.65 18.73 28.52
C GLU A 404 11.16 19.00 28.35
N ILE A 405 10.38 17.93 28.38
CA ILE A 405 8.95 17.95 28.60
C ILE A 405 8.70 17.68 30.08
N VAL A 406 7.94 18.54 30.73
CA VAL A 406 7.57 18.46 32.14
C VAL A 406 6.08 18.21 32.27
N ILE A 407 5.71 17.14 32.97
CA ILE A 407 4.33 16.84 33.30
C ILE A 407 4.01 17.45 34.67
N ASP A 408 3.45 18.66 34.65
CA ASP A 408 3.23 19.52 35.82
C ASP A 408 1.92 19.17 36.55
N TRP A 409 1.88 17.96 37.12
CA TRP A 409 0.78 17.50 37.98
C TRP A 409 1.17 17.58 39.48
N PRO A 410 0.33 18.05 40.42
CA PRO A 410 0.74 18.23 41.82
C PRO A 410 1.13 16.91 42.55
N ASP A 411 2.20 16.92 43.35
CA ASP A 411 2.85 15.76 43.99
C ASP A 411 1.95 14.83 44.84
N LYS A 412 0.77 15.30 45.27
CA LYS A 412 -0.19 14.52 46.07
C LYS A 412 -1.34 13.93 45.26
N ALA A 413 -1.28 14.10 43.95
CA ALA A 413 -2.41 14.00 43.05
C ALA A 413 -2.16 13.09 41.87
N VAL A 414 -1.02 12.40 41.84
CA VAL A 414 -0.56 11.60 40.70
C VAL A 414 -1.14 10.19 40.81
N PRO A 415 -2.09 9.78 39.94
CA PRO A 415 -2.47 8.40 39.75
C PRO A 415 -1.79 7.84 38.50
N PHE A 416 -0.65 8.36 38.04
CA PHE A 416 0.06 7.83 36.89
C PHE A 416 1.58 7.91 37.07
N GLU A 417 2.28 6.82 36.80
CA GLU A 417 3.74 6.70 36.83
C GLU A 417 4.22 6.56 35.38
N ILE A 418 5.21 7.34 34.96
CA ILE A 418 5.79 7.18 33.62
C ILE A 418 6.99 6.27 33.77
N GLU A 419 6.96 5.15 33.07
CA GLU A 419 7.99 4.13 33.12
C GLU A 419 9.06 4.40 32.07
N GLU A 420 8.63 4.69 30.84
CA GLU A 420 9.50 4.82 29.67
C GLU A 420 8.99 5.93 28.74
N ALA A 421 9.92 6.50 27.97
CA ALA A 421 9.62 7.49 26.95
C ALA A 421 10.40 7.17 25.66
N HIS A 422 9.71 7.10 24.54
CA HIS A 422 10.28 6.84 23.22
C HIS A 422 10.02 8.02 22.29
N TRP A 423 11.09 8.67 21.86
CA TRP A 423 11.04 9.78 20.91
C TRP A 423 11.18 9.26 19.49
N TYR A 424 10.34 9.78 18.59
CA TYR A 424 10.37 9.50 17.16
C TYR A 424 10.79 10.78 16.45
N ILE A 425 12.01 10.78 15.92
CA ILE A 425 12.65 11.94 15.31
C ILE A 425 12.87 11.65 13.84
N ARG A 426 12.31 12.49 12.97
CA ARG A 426 12.34 12.30 11.52
C ARG A 426 13.21 13.36 10.86
N ASP A 427 14.06 12.93 9.92
CA ASP A 427 14.79 13.85 9.04
C ASP A 427 13.84 14.47 8.00
N ILE A 428 13.85 15.80 7.88
CA ILE A 428 12.94 16.53 6.99
C ILE A 428 13.21 16.20 5.51
N VAL A 429 14.47 15.95 5.15
CA VAL A 429 14.91 15.76 3.76
C VAL A 429 14.85 14.30 3.34
N THR A 430 15.35 13.38 4.16
CA THR A 430 15.41 11.95 3.82
C THR A 430 14.14 11.20 4.23
N GLY A 431 13.36 11.76 5.17
CA GLY A 431 12.24 11.07 5.80
C GLY A 431 12.64 9.93 6.74
N GLU A 432 13.94 9.73 6.99
CA GLU A 432 14.43 8.65 7.86
C GLU A 432 13.99 8.89 9.31
N LEU A 433 13.43 7.86 9.93
CA LEU A 433 12.94 7.90 11.30
C LEU A 433 13.97 7.28 12.25
N THR A 434 14.37 8.04 13.25
CA THR A 434 15.25 7.60 14.34
C THR A 434 14.45 7.53 15.64
N THR A 435 14.60 6.43 16.38
CA THR A 435 13.94 6.24 17.68
C THR A 435 14.95 6.38 18.81
N TYR A 436 14.62 7.18 19.82
CA TYR A 436 15.43 7.35 21.02
C TYR A 436 14.63 6.98 22.27
N GLU A 437 15.19 6.10 23.09
CA GLU A 437 14.63 5.76 24.40
C GLU A 437 15.21 6.67 25.48
N THR A 438 14.36 7.26 26.31
CA THR A 438 14.74 8.01 27.50
C THR A 438 14.32 7.22 28.74
N SER A 439 15.29 6.65 29.45
CA SER A 439 15.02 5.97 30.72
C SER A 439 14.66 6.99 31.80
N LEU A 440 13.46 6.86 32.37
CA LEU A 440 12.96 7.70 33.46
C LEU A 440 13.12 6.95 34.79
N THR A 441 13.40 7.65 35.89
CA THR A 441 13.18 7.06 37.21
C THR A 441 11.71 7.18 37.58
N SER A 442 11.19 6.28 38.42
CA SER A 442 9.77 6.17 38.81
C SER A 442 9.17 7.41 39.52
N SER A 443 9.86 8.54 39.54
CA SER A 443 9.44 9.82 40.07
C SER A 443 9.74 11.00 39.15
N ASP A 444 10.34 10.76 37.98
CA ASP A 444 10.72 11.83 37.06
C ASP A 444 9.49 12.33 36.32
N LYS A 445 9.16 13.60 36.54
CA LYS A 445 8.15 14.35 35.77
C LYS A 445 8.72 14.93 34.49
N ASN A 446 10.03 14.80 34.31
CA ASN A 446 10.79 15.47 33.28
C ASN A 446 11.30 14.42 32.30
N VAL A 447 10.78 14.46 31.09
CA VAL A 447 11.26 13.67 29.96
C VAL A 447 12.26 14.53 29.20
N ASN A 448 13.54 14.22 29.36
CA ASN A 448 14.60 14.93 28.65
C ASN A 448 14.50 14.64 27.16
N ILE A 449 14.62 15.68 26.35
CA ILE A 449 14.72 15.54 24.90
C ILE A 449 16.12 14.98 24.60
N PRO A 450 16.27 13.97 23.72
CA PRO A 450 17.55 13.38 23.35
C PRO A 450 18.33 14.33 22.44
N ILE A 451 18.80 15.45 22.98
CA ILE A 451 19.53 16.47 22.22
C ILE A 451 20.96 15.97 21.96
N GLU A 452 21.16 15.32 20.82
CA GLU A 452 22.45 15.31 20.15
C GLU A 452 22.54 16.58 19.30
N ARG A 453 23.38 17.54 19.72
CA ARG A 453 23.54 18.86 19.06
C ARG A 453 24.07 18.80 17.61
N GLU A 454 24.31 17.60 17.08
CA GLU A 454 24.88 17.40 15.75
C GLU A 454 23.80 17.05 14.69
N SER A 455 22.52 16.90 15.10
CA SER A 455 21.40 16.50 14.24
C SER A 455 20.51 17.69 13.83
N GLU A 456 21.08 18.68 13.15
CA GLU A 456 20.32 19.80 12.56
C GLU A 456 19.75 19.32 11.21
N ASN A 457 18.43 19.46 10.96
CA ASN A 457 17.60 18.92 9.84
C ASN A 457 16.57 17.83 10.21
N GLN A 458 16.25 17.71 11.50
CA GLN A 458 15.25 16.77 12.00
C GLN A 458 14.12 17.49 12.74
N TYR A 459 13.00 16.81 12.95
CA TYR A 459 11.91 17.24 13.81
C TYR A 459 11.40 16.06 14.64
N ILE A 460 10.82 16.35 15.80
CA ILE A 460 10.09 15.36 16.58
C ILE A 460 8.74 15.14 15.92
N GLU A 461 8.55 13.95 15.38
CA GLU A 461 7.29 13.51 14.83
C GLU A 461 6.30 13.20 15.96
N SER A 462 6.74 12.41 16.94
CA SER A 462 5.93 12.04 18.09
C SER A 462 6.77 11.59 19.29
N LEU A 463 6.10 11.46 20.44
CA LEU A 463 6.64 10.93 21.70
C LEU A 463 5.67 9.91 22.28
N ASP A 464 6.12 8.67 22.47
CA ASP A 464 5.36 7.67 23.22
C ASP A 464 5.78 7.69 24.69
N LEU A 465 4.80 7.83 25.58
CA LEU A 465 4.96 7.70 27.02
C LEU A 465 4.32 6.39 27.48
N GLN A 466 5.09 5.54 28.15
CA GLN A 466 4.55 4.38 28.84
C GLN A 466 4.11 4.80 30.24
N VAL A 467 2.80 4.76 30.49
CA VAL A 467 2.16 5.31 31.68
C VAL A 467 1.41 4.22 32.45
N THR A 468 1.82 3.99 33.69
CA THR A 468 1.19 3.08 34.64
C THR A 468 0.25 3.81 35.58
N THR A 469 -1.03 3.47 35.55
CA THR A 469 -2.08 4.22 36.24
C THR A 469 -3.12 3.31 36.89
N PRO A 470 -3.53 3.55 38.16
CA PRO A 470 -4.74 2.97 38.71
C PRO A 470 -6.04 3.52 38.11
N LEU A 471 -6.02 4.57 37.29
CA LEU A 471 -7.25 5.14 36.74
C LEU A 471 -7.92 4.18 35.76
N GLU A 472 -9.24 4.07 35.87
CA GLU A 472 -10.09 3.49 34.84
C GLU A 472 -10.55 4.58 33.86
N THR A 473 -10.33 4.34 32.56
CA THR A 473 -10.84 5.20 31.46
C THR A 473 -12.32 4.86 31.19
N PRO A 474 -13.16 5.84 30.77
CA PRO A 474 -12.88 7.27 30.72
C PRO A 474 -13.02 7.94 32.08
N VAL A 475 -12.31 9.06 32.24
CA VAL A 475 -12.46 9.95 33.40
C VAL A 475 -13.53 11.00 33.09
N TYR A 476 -14.41 11.29 34.03
CA TYR A 476 -15.56 12.18 33.82
C TYR A 476 -15.29 13.56 34.40
N GLN A 477 -15.29 14.59 33.56
CA GLN A 477 -15.06 15.96 33.97
C GLN A 477 -16.35 16.65 34.41
N LEU A 478 -16.34 17.16 35.64
CA LEU A 478 -17.31 18.09 36.21
C LEU A 478 -16.92 19.53 35.88
N SER A 479 -17.83 20.28 35.28
CA SER A 479 -17.73 21.74 35.12
C SER A 479 -17.85 22.49 36.45
N ALA A 480 -17.39 23.74 36.52
CA ALA A 480 -17.59 24.62 37.68
C ALA A 480 -19.06 24.69 38.15
N SER A 481 -20.02 24.71 37.22
CA SER A 481 -21.44 24.69 37.55
C SER A 481 -21.90 23.39 38.19
N GLN A 482 -21.44 22.24 37.69
CA GLN A 482 -21.77 20.93 38.26
C GLN A 482 -21.11 20.73 39.62
N LEU A 483 -19.89 21.24 39.81
CA LEU A 483 -19.23 21.26 41.12
C LEU A 483 -19.98 22.13 42.12
N THR A 484 -20.52 23.27 41.68
CA THR A 484 -21.36 24.14 42.53
C THR A 484 -22.69 23.44 42.89
N GLN A 485 -23.32 22.75 41.94
CA GLN A 485 -24.51 21.93 42.20
C GLN A 485 -24.21 20.82 43.20
N LEU A 486 -23.09 20.12 43.03
CA LEU A 486 -22.62 19.10 43.96
C LEU A 486 -22.37 19.67 45.36
N ALA A 487 -21.81 20.88 45.46
CA ALA A 487 -21.58 21.57 46.72
C ALA A 487 -22.89 21.89 47.48
N ASN A 488 -24.00 22.04 46.74
CA ASN A 488 -25.33 22.38 47.26
C ASN A 488 -26.27 21.16 47.42
N ASP A 489 -25.79 19.93 47.19
CA ASP A 489 -26.61 18.71 47.13
C ASP A 489 -27.74 18.80 46.06
N GLU A 490 -27.48 19.51 44.95
CA GLU A 490 -28.41 19.75 43.84
C GLU A 490 -28.03 19.02 42.53
N LEU A 491 -26.93 18.26 42.54
CA LEU A 491 -26.54 17.43 41.40
C LEU A 491 -27.44 16.18 41.38
N ASP A 492 -28.20 15.99 40.31
CA ASP A 492 -29.17 14.88 40.20
C ASP A 492 -28.48 13.49 40.07
N GLU A 493 -27.17 13.46 39.78
CA GLU A 493 -26.38 12.24 39.55
C GLU A 493 -25.68 11.69 40.80
N PRO A 494 -25.68 10.36 41.01
CA PRO A 494 -25.10 9.74 42.20
C PRO A 494 -23.57 9.67 42.15
N ILE A 495 -22.87 10.69 42.65
CA ILE A 495 -21.39 10.71 42.72
C ILE A 495 -20.77 9.59 43.57
N GLU A 496 -21.56 8.94 44.43
CA GLU A 496 -21.14 7.88 45.35
C GLU A 496 -20.80 6.56 44.61
N GLU A 497 -21.17 6.45 43.32
CA GLU A 497 -20.84 5.31 42.45
C GLU A 497 -19.41 5.35 41.89
N TRP A 498 -18.73 6.47 42.09
CA TRP A 498 -17.33 6.68 41.73
C TRP A 498 -16.45 6.44 42.95
N ASP A 499 -15.17 6.13 42.77
CA ASP A 499 -14.27 5.94 43.91
C ASP A 499 -13.75 7.27 44.44
N ARG A 500 -13.45 8.20 43.52
CA ARG A 500 -12.68 9.41 43.79
C ARG A 500 -13.11 10.59 42.92
N LEU A 501 -12.90 11.79 43.48
CA LEU A 501 -13.01 13.08 42.80
C LEU A 501 -11.68 13.83 42.90
N LEU A 502 -11.10 14.22 41.77
CA LEU A 502 -9.86 14.98 41.68
C LEU A 502 -10.14 16.43 41.33
N ILE A 503 -9.76 17.35 42.22
CA ILE A 503 -9.93 18.80 42.04
C ILE A 503 -8.62 19.49 42.36
N SER A 504 -8.13 20.33 41.44
CA SER A 504 -6.93 21.15 41.64
C SER A 504 -5.75 20.35 42.21
N GLY A 505 -5.56 19.13 41.70
CA GLY A 505 -4.52 18.23 42.19
C GLY A 505 -4.72 17.72 43.62
N THR A 506 -5.96 17.55 44.08
CA THR A 506 -6.26 16.84 45.34
C THR A 506 -7.34 15.81 45.10
N THR A 507 -7.06 14.57 45.51
CA THR A 507 -7.98 13.44 45.42
C THR A 507 -8.84 13.33 46.67
N TYR A 508 -10.15 13.38 46.49
CA TYR A 508 -11.16 13.21 47.53
C TYR A 508 -11.86 11.86 47.36
N SER A 509 -12.27 11.22 48.47
CA SER A 509 -13.18 10.08 48.40
C SER A 509 -14.61 10.60 48.29
N THR A 510 -15.36 10.06 47.34
CA THR A 510 -16.78 10.35 47.07
C THR A 510 -17.69 9.79 48.15
N ALA A 511 -17.32 8.67 48.79
CA ALA A 511 -18.04 8.09 49.94
C ALA A 511 -17.97 8.94 51.23
N GLY A 512 -17.18 10.03 51.22
CA GLY A 512 -17.00 10.94 52.34
C GLY A 512 -17.60 12.32 52.05
N ARG A 513 -17.83 13.11 53.10
CA ARG A 513 -18.29 14.50 52.91
C ARG A 513 -17.21 15.33 52.20
N LEU A 514 -17.55 15.82 51.00
CA LEU A 514 -16.68 16.67 50.19
C LEU A 514 -16.64 18.12 50.75
N PRO A 515 -15.50 18.82 50.71
CA PRO A 515 -15.41 20.22 51.17
C PRO A 515 -16.12 21.18 50.20
N THR A 516 -17.23 21.79 50.64
CA THR A 516 -18.04 22.73 49.85
C THR A 516 -17.23 23.91 49.30
N ASP A 517 -16.31 24.46 50.09
CA ASP A 517 -15.45 25.59 49.71
C ASP A 517 -14.47 25.24 48.58
N VAL A 518 -14.01 23.98 48.53
CA VAL A 518 -13.16 23.48 47.44
C VAL A 518 -13.98 23.28 46.17
N LEU A 519 -15.19 22.73 46.30
CA LEU A 519 -16.10 22.51 45.16
C LEU A 519 -16.51 23.83 44.50
N GLU A 520 -16.93 24.83 45.28
CA GLU A 520 -17.38 26.13 44.78
C GLU A 520 -16.27 26.98 44.14
N ALA A 521 -15.01 26.76 44.54
CA ALA A 521 -13.87 27.54 44.04
C ALA A 521 -13.18 26.92 42.81
N ALA A 522 -13.52 25.68 42.46
CA ALA A 522 -12.85 24.93 41.41
C ALA A 522 -13.45 25.19 40.02
N GLU A 523 -12.57 25.32 39.02
CA GLU A 523 -12.99 25.53 37.63
C GLU A 523 -13.42 24.22 36.94
N ALA A 524 -12.83 23.10 37.37
CA ALA A 524 -13.19 21.75 36.95
C ALA A 524 -12.79 20.71 38.00
N GLY A 525 -13.43 19.53 37.92
CA GLY A 525 -13.08 18.35 38.71
C GLY A 525 -13.22 17.09 37.88
N TYR A 526 -12.60 15.99 38.31
CA TYR A 526 -12.56 14.74 37.56
C TYR A 526 -12.99 13.56 38.44
N LEU A 527 -14.11 12.93 38.09
CA LEU A 527 -14.60 11.69 38.70
C LEU A 527 -13.97 10.49 38.01
N TYR A 528 -13.48 9.54 38.80
CA TYR A 528 -12.87 8.32 38.27
C TYR A 528 -13.05 7.13 39.23
N ARG A 529 -12.96 5.94 38.63
CA ARG A 529 -12.78 4.67 39.34
C ARG A 529 -11.31 4.27 39.36
N SER A 530 -10.92 3.48 40.33
CA SER A 530 -9.56 2.96 40.45
C SER A 530 -9.53 1.44 40.37
N TYR A 531 -8.63 0.92 39.54
CA TYR A 531 -8.29 -0.49 39.59
C TYR A 531 -7.56 -0.83 40.91
N ASP A 532 -7.83 -2.03 41.43
CA ASP A 532 -7.07 -2.60 42.54
C ASP A 532 -5.57 -2.78 42.19
N ARG A 533 -5.25 -2.86 40.90
CA ARG A 533 -3.88 -2.94 40.36
C ARG A 533 -3.71 -1.92 39.25
N PRO A 534 -2.64 -1.11 39.26
CA PRO A 534 -2.34 -0.21 38.16
C PRO A 534 -2.21 -0.95 36.82
N LEU A 535 -2.68 -0.31 35.74
CA LEU A 535 -2.50 -0.77 34.37
C LEU A 535 -1.48 0.10 33.66
N THR A 536 -0.64 -0.51 32.84
CA THR A 536 0.31 0.19 31.99
C THR A 536 -0.31 0.44 30.62
N ARG A 537 -0.20 1.66 30.11
CA ARG A 537 -0.72 2.09 28.81
C ARG A 537 0.32 2.90 28.06
N THR A 538 0.29 2.87 26.74
CA THR A 538 1.10 3.75 25.90
C THR A 538 0.27 4.95 25.49
N ILE A 539 0.80 6.16 25.73
CA ILE A 539 0.20 7.44 25.32
C ILE A 539 1.12 8.04 24.29
N ARG A 540 0.64 8.19 23.05
CA ARG A 540 1.36 8.91 21.99
C ARG A 540 1.02 10.39 22.04
N LEU A 541 2.04 11.22 22.04
CA LEU A 541 1.96 12.67 21.92
C LEU A 541 2.48 13.08 20.54
N GLU A 542 1.60 13.56 19.68
CA GLU A 542 1.94 14.07 18.34
C GLU A 542 2.60 15.45 18.43
N ALA A 543 3.37 15.82 17.40
CA ALA A 543 4.01 17.14 17.30
C ALA A 543 3.05 18.31 17.61
N SER A 544 1.82 18.28 17.10
CA SER A 544 0.81 19.34 17.34
C SER A 544 0.35 19.44 18.81
N GLN A 545 0.30 18.33 19.54
CA GLN A 545 -0.02 18.30 20.97
C GLN A 545 1.16 18.86 21.77
N LEU A 546 2.39 18.53 21.38
CA LEU A 546 3.60 19.09 21.97
C LEU A 546 3.67 20.60 21.74
N GLU A 547 3.47 21.08 20.52
CA GLU A 547 3.44 22.53 20.19
C GLU A 547 2.40 23.28 21.03
N SER A 548 1.21 22.70 21.20
CA SER A 548 0.14 23.27 22.03
C SER A 548 0.52 23.39 23.51
N ALA A 549 1.44 22.53 23.99
CA ALA A 549 2.03 22.59 25.33
C ALA A 549 3.19 23.61 25.45
N GLY A 550 3.42 24.42 24.41
CA GLY A 550 4.50 25.41 24.36
C GLY A 550 5.85 24.82 23.96
N PHE A 551 5.85 23.66 23.30
CA PHE A 551 7.06 23.05 22.78
C PHE A 551 7.60 23.83 21.57
N GLU A 552 8.86 24.23 21.65
CA GLU A 552 9.64 24.70 20.51
C GLU A 552 10.62 23.56 20.15
N ASP A 553 10.45 22.97 18.97
CA ASP A 553 11.27 21.83 18.54
C ASP A 553 12.76 22.24 18.47
N PRO A 554 13.64 21.67 19.32
CA PRO A 554 15.04 22.06 19.37
C PRO A 554 15.87 21.50 18.19
N PHE A 555 15.33 20.57 17.40
CA PHE A 555 15.98 20.02 16.20
C PHE A 555 15.74 20.91 14.97
N LEU A 556 14.70 21.76 15.04
CA LEU A 556 14.39 22.75 14.02
C LEU A 556 15.11 24.07 14.30
N PRO A 557 15.93 24.60 13.36
CA PRO A 557 16.44 25.96 13.49
C PRO A 557 15.30 26.98 13.45
N ALA A 558 15.51 28.16 14.04
CA ALA A 558 14.51 29.24 14.03
C ALA A 558 14.19 29.78 12.62
N ALA A 559 15.11 29.59 11.67
CA ALA A 559 14.96 29.89 10.25
C ALA A 559 15.93 29.00 9.46
N VAL A 560 15.52 28.52 8.29
CA VAL A 560 16.37 27.73 7.40
C VAL A 560 17.35 28.64 6.65
N MET A 561 16.88 29.77 6.13
CA MET A 561 17.67 30.81 5.45
C MET A 561 18.15 31.87 6.46
N THR A 562 19.45 31.91 6.72
CA THR A 562 20.05 32.87 7.67
C THR A 562 20.49 34.17 7.02
N ALA A 563 20.75 34.16 5.72
CA ALA A 563 21.02 35.37 4.95
C ALA A 563 20.75 35.17 3.45
N VAL A 564 20.18 36.19 2.81
CA VAL A 564 19.96 36.25 1.36
C VAL A 564 20.61 37.53 0.81
N ARG A 565 21.59 37.41 -0.09
CA ARG A 565 22.41 38.53 -0.57
C ARG A 565 22.53 38.54 -2.10
N PRO A 566 22.02 39.59 -2.77
CA PRO A 566 22.19 39.73 -4.21
C PRO A 566 23.65 40.07 -4.57
N THR A 567 24.18 39.41 -5.59
CA THR A 567 25.57 39.56 -6.06
C THR A 567 25.65 39.33 -7.58
N THR A 568 26.85 39.44 -8.16
CA THR A 568 27.09 39.10 -9.57
C THR A 568 28.29 38.20 -9.69
N GLN A 569 28.19 37.19 -10.55
CA GLN A 569 29.31 36.33 -10.91
C GLN A 569 29.76 36.60 -12.34
N GLN A 570 31.06 36.82 -12.53
CA GLN A 570 31.66 36.89 -13.86
C GLN A 570 32.16 35.49 -14.23
N ILE A 571 31.66 34.96 -15.35
CA ILE A 571 32.04 33.64 -15.84
C ILE A 571 32.75 33.82 -17.18
N ASP A 572 33.94 33.24 -17.30
CA ASP A 572 34.70 33.26 -18.54
C ASP A 572 33.90 32.56 -19.65
N GLU A 573 33.95 33.12 -20.86
CA GLU A 573 33.22 32.61 -22.04
C GLU A 573 31.67 32.58 -21.96
N VAL A 574 31.04 32.77 -20.80
CA VAL A 574 29.58 32.89 -20.66
C VAL A 574 29.15 34.36 -20.55
N GLY A 575 29.72 35.10 -19.59
CA GLY A 575 29.39 36.50 -19.32
C GLY A 575 29.12 36.76 -17.83
N GLN A 576 28.61 37.96 -17.52
CA GLN A 576 28.22 38.32 -16.16
C GLN A 576 26.76 37.91 -15.90
N LEU A 577 26.52 37.13 -14.84
CA LEU A 577 25.20 36.71 -14.39
C LEU A 577 24.80 37.42 -13.07
N PRO A 578 23.55 37.87 -12.93
CA PRO A 578 23.00 38.20 -11.63
C PRO A 578 22.85 36.92 -10.78
N CYS A 579 23.21 37.01 -9.51
CA CYS A 579 23.22 35.87 -8.59
C CYS A 579 22.60 36.25 -7.25
N LEU A 580 22.21 35.22 -6.50
CA LEU A 580 21.72 35.33 -5.15
C LEU A 580 22.44 34.35 -4.24
N ASP A 581 23.20 34.87 -3.27
CA ASP A 581 23.83 34.06 -2.22
C ASP A 581 22.82 33.78 -1.12
N VAL A 582 22.46 32.52 -0.92
CA VAL A 582 21.61 32.06 0.19
C VAL A 582 22.48 31.30 1.17
N THR A 583 22.55 31.78 2.41
CA THR A 583 23.24 31.13 3.53
C THR A 583 22.20 30.39 4.35
N PHE A 584 22.48 29.13 4.71
CA PHE A 584 21.57 28.31 5.51
C PHE A 584 21.98 28.29 6.98
N ALA A 585 21.09 27.81 7.85
CA ALA A 585 21.44 27.50 9.23
C ALA A 585 22.58 26.48 9.30
N SER A 586 23.31 26.46 10.41
CA SER A 586 24.30 25.40 10.65
C SER A 586 23.63 24.04 10.50
N GLY A 587 24.38 23.07 9.95
CA GLY A 587 23.99 21.65 9.83
C GLY A 587 22.84 21.35 8.85
N VAL A 588 22.07 22.35 8.44
CA VAL A 588 21.08 22.20 7.36
C VAL A 588 21.79 22.21 6.01
N THR A 589 21.59 21.15 5.23
CA THR A 589 22.07 21.05 3.85
C THR A 589 20.87 20.84 2.92
N PRO A 590 20.22 21.94 2.48
CA PRO A 590 19.01 21.82 1.68
C PRO A 590 19.28 21.17 0.32
N PRO A 591 18.38 20.30 -0.17
CA PRO A 591 18.38 19.82 -1.55
C PRO A 591 18.45 20.95 -2.59
N THR A 592 18.76 20.63 -3.83
CA THR A 592 18.88 21.64 -4.89
C THR A 592 17.54 22.22 -5.35
N ASP A 593 16.45 21.49 -5.11
CA ASP A 593 15.07 21.86 -5.46
C ASP A 593 14.26 22.42 -4.29
N SER A 594 14.85 22.57 -3.10
CA SER A 594 14.11 22.93 -1.89
C SER A 594 13.87 24.43 -1.71
N LEU A 595 14.21 25.26 -2.69
CA LEU A 595 13.94 26.69 -2.70
C LEU A 595 13.12 27.05 -3.94
N GLU A 596 12.12 27.89 -3.73
CA GLU A 596 11.30 28.45 -4.80
C GLU A 596 11.67 29.91 -5.01
N PHE A 597 11.72 30.33 -6.28
CA PHE A 597 12.04 31.69 -6.67
C PHE A 597 10.90 32.24 -7.51
N GLU A 598 10.36 33.39 -7.11
CA GLU A 598 9.22 33.98 -7.79
C GLU A 598 9.45 35.48 -8.02
N THR A 599 9.01 35.95 -9.19
CA THR A 599 8.81 37.38 -9.46
C THR A 599 7.39 37.77 -9.04
N GLU A 600 7.00 39.04 -9.21
CA GLU A 600 5.60 39.45 -8.98
C GLU A 600 4.57 38.71 -9.86
N THR A 601 5.00 38.10 -10.97
CA THR A 601 4.09 37.57 -12.00
C THR A 601 4.26 36.09 -12.31
N GLU A 602 5.43 35.50 -12.07
CA GLU A 602 5.71 34.11 -12.43
C GLU A 602 6.82 33.49 -11.56
N ALA A 603 6.76 32.17 -11.43
CA ALA A 603 7.85 31.35 -10.90
C ALA A 603 9.04 31.36 -11.85
N VAL A 604 10.24 31.41 -11.28
CA VAL A 604 11.51 31.54 -11.99
C VAL A 604 12.44 30.44 -11.57
N GLN A 605 13.10 29.81 -12.54
CA GLN A 605 14.13 28.81 -12.28
C GLN A 605 15.52 29.41 -12.44
N PRO A 606 16.46 29.16 -11.50
CA PRO A 606 17.85 29.51 -11.69
C PRO A 606 18.43 28.76 -12.90
N VAL A 607 19.43 29.35 -13.56
CA VAL A 607 20.14 28.69 -14.67
C VAL A 607 21.26 27.77 -14.19
N GLY A 608 21.55 27.80 -12.89
CA GLY A 608 22.61 27.03 -12.27
C GLY A 608 22.93 27.52 -10.86
N TRP A 609 23.86 26.84 -10.19
CA TRP A 609 24.29 27.18 -8.83
C TRP A 609 25.77 26.88 -8.56
N ILE A 610 26.29 27.50 -7.50
CA ILE A 610 27.61 27.24 -6.91
C ILE A 610 27.39 26.91 -5.43
N ASP A 611 27.88 25.76 -4.98
CA ASP A 611 27.91 25.44 -3.56
C ASP A 611 28.99 26.26 -2.84
N THR A 612 28.63 26.78 -1.67
CA THR A 612 29.52 27.58 -0.81
C THR A 612 29.67 26.88 0.55
N PRO A 613 30.68 27.21 1.35
CA PRO A 613 30.88 26.58 2.66
C PRO A 613 29.71 26.71 3.65
N HIS A 614 28.77 27.64 3.42
CA HIS A 614 27.66 27.94 4.33
C HIS A 614 26.30 28.01 3.62
N GLY A 615 26.21 27.60 2.37
CA GLY A 615 24.97 27.69 1.59
C GLY A 615 25.21 27.61 0.09
N ARG A 616 24.35 28.23 -0.72
CA ARG A 616 24.37 28.10 -2.17
C ARG A 616 24.16 29.46 -2.86
N GLN A 617 24.94 29.71 -3.91
CA GLN A 617 24.76 30.86 -4.80
C GLN A 617 23.97 30.41 -6.03
N TYR A 618 22.79 30.99 -6.25
CA TYR A 618 21.94 30.71 -7.41
C TYR A 618 22.15 31.75 -8.50
N ALA A 619 22.37 31.33 -9.74
CA ALA A 619 22.58 32.21 -10.89
C ALA A 619 21.31 32.33 -11.74
N PHE A 620 21.02 33.52 -12.26
CA PHE A 620 19.80 33.80 -13.02
C PHE A 620 20.07 34.36 -14.41
N LYS A 621 19.06 34.33 -15.29
CA LYS A 621 19.14 34.95 -16.62
C LYS A 621 19.35 36.47 -16.49
N PRO A 622 20.17 37.09 -17.35
CA PRO A 622 20.41 38.55 -17.32
C PRO A 622 19.16 39.43 -17.41
N GLN A 623 18.07 38.92 -18.00
CA GLN A 623 16.79 39.61 -18.16
C GLN A 623 16.13 39.94 -16.82
N LEU A 624 16.37 39.10 -15.80
CA LEU A 624 15.80 39.25 -14.45
C LEU A 624 16.58 40.29 -13.60
N ALA A 625 17.62 40.92 -14.15
CA ALA A 625 18.39 41.93 -13.43
C ALA A 625 17.52 43.15 -13.11
N ALA A 626 17.65 43.68 -11.89
CA ALA A 626 16.82 44.73 -11.31
C ALA A 626 15.34 44.37 -11.06
N GLU A 627 14.93 43.12 -11.29
CA GLU A 627 13.59 42.67 -10.92
C GLU A 627 13.54 42.27 -9.44
N PRO A 628 12.45 42.59 -8.72
CA PRO A 628 12.16 42.03 -7.41
C PRO A 628 12.01 40.51 -7.51
N LEU A 629 12.66 39.79 -6.61
CA LEU A 629 12.61 38.35 -6.50
C LEU A 629 12.28 37.98 -5.06
N THR A 630 11.26 37.17 -4.87
CA THR A 630 10.93 36.51 -3.62
C THR A 630 11.56 35.13 -3.63
N VAL A 631 12.23 34.78 -2.53
CA VAL A 631 12.74 33.43 -2.29
C VAL A 631 12.03 32.84 -1.10
N SER A 632 11.39 31.70 -1.29
CA SER A 632 10.69 30.92 -0.27
C SER A 632 11.28 29.51 -0.21
N LEU A 633 10.97 28.80 0.88
CA LEU A 633 11.26 27.38 0.97
C LEU A 633 10.19 26.60 0.19
N GLY A 634 10.63 25.60 -0.58
CA GLY A 634 9.76 24.58 -1.18
C GLY A 634 9.78 23.29 -0.37
N GLU A 635 9.22 22.22 -0.92
CA GLU A 635 9.33 20.88 -0.33
C GLU A 635 10.81 20.50 -0.13
N PRO A 636 11.18 19.87 1.00
CA PRO A 636 10.31 19.41 2.08
C PRO A 636 10.19 20.40 3.26
N PHE A 637 10.73 21.62 3.16
CA PHE A 637 10.80 22.56 4.28
C PHE A 637 9.57 23.47 4.44
N ASP A 638 8.84 23.70 3.37
CA ASP A 638 7.63 24.55 3.31
C ASP A 638 6.59 24.18 4.38
N THR A 639 6.43 22.90 4.71
CA THR A 639 5.50 22.38 5.71
C THR A 639 5.85 22.88 7.12
N HIS A 640 7.15 23.01 7.43
CA HIS A 640 7.64 23.41 8.76
C HIS A 640 7.87 24.93 8.86
N TYR A 641 8.11 25.59 7.72
CA TYR A 641 8.43 27.02 7.64
C TYR A 641 7.56 27.75 6.60
N PRO A 642 6.22 27.64 6.65
CA PRO A 642 5.33 28.11 5.58
C PRO A 642 5.29 29.65 5.42
N THR A 643 5.92 30.37 6.35
CA THR A 643 5.96 31.84 6.36
C THR A 643 7.36 32.41 6.15
N GLU A 644 8.36 31.56 5.95
CA GLU A 644 9.73 31.99 5.73
C GLU A 644 9.96 32.36 4.26
N TYR A 645 10.15 33.65 4.01
CA TYR A 645 10.51 34.16 2.69
C TYR A 645 11.40 35.40 2.80
N HIS A 646 12.15 35.67 1.73
CA HIS A 646 13.00 36.85 1.60
C HIS A 646 12.75 37.56 0.27
N GLU A 647 12.43 38.85 0.35
CA GLU A 647 12.38 39.72 -0.82
C GLU A 647 13.75 40.32 -1.07
N CYS A 648 14.20 40.28 -2.33
CA CYS A 648 15.43 40.89 -2.77
C CYS A 648 15.31 41.47 -4.18
N THR A 649 16.34 42.16 -4.65
CA THR A 649 16.39 42.65 -6.03
C THR A 649 17.72 42.25 -6.63
N LEU A 650 17.68 41.54 -7.75
CA LEU A 650 18.89 41.08 -8.43
C LEU A 650 19.71 42.27 -8.94
N PRO A 651 21.05 42.27 -8.80
CA PRO A 651 21.85 43.44 -9.12
C PRO A 651 21.96 43.65 -10.63
N THR A 652 22.10 44.93 -11.02
CA THR A 652 22.41 45.31 -12.40
C THR A 652 23.90 45.14 -12.71
N ARG A 653 24.22 44.90 -13.98
CA ARG A 653 25.61 44.72 -14.44
C ARG A 653 26.51 45.90 -14.03
N GLY A 654 27.71 45.58 -13.52
CA GLY A 654 28.81 46.53 -13.36
C GLY A 654 29.52 46.73 -14.69
N GLY A 655 29.74 47.98 -15.12
CA GLY A 655 30.08 48.34 -16.49
C GLY A 655 31.39 47.82 -17.12
N ASP A 656 31.46 48.03 -18.44
CA ASP A 656 32.63 48.17 -19.34
C ASP A 656 33.43 46.95 -19.86
N ARG A 657 32.97 45.70 -19.75
CA ARG A 657 33.56 44.58 -20.54
C ARG A 657 32.56 43.77 -21.37
N HIS A 658 32.94 43.58 -22.64
CA HIS A 658 32.13 43.20 -23.80
C HIS A 658 31.76 41.71 -23.88
N ILE A 659 30.71 41.29 -23.19
CA ILE A 659 29.78 40.28 -23.71
C ILE A 659 28.37 40.87 -23.56
N ASP A 660 27.70 41.14 -24.69
CA ASP A 660 26.35 41.71 -24.71
C ASP A 660 25.36 40.76 -24.01
N SER A 661 24.34 41.27 -23.32
CA SER A 661 23.35 40.43 -22.61
C SER A 661 22.66 39.46 -23.55
N GLU A 662 22.42 39.90 -24.78
CA GLU A 662 21.91 39.08 -25.87
C GLU A 662 22.84 37.87 -26.18
N THR A 663 24.16 38.06 -26.08
CA THR A 663 25.13 36.97 -26.28
C THR A 663 25.14 36.01 -25.08
N THR A 664 25.07 36.50 -23.84
CA THR A 664 24.98 35.65 -22.65
C THR A 664 23.71 34.81 -22.66
N GLU A 665 22.57 35.40 -23.03
CA GLU A 665 21.29 34.69 -23.13
C GLU A 665 21.30 33.62 -24.22
N GLN A 666 21.85 33.92 -25.39
CA GLN A 666 22.02 32.92 -26.46
C GLN A 666 22.86 31.72 -25.99
N ARG A 667 23.90 31.97 -25.20
CA ARG A 667 24.75 30.90 -24.63
C ARG A 667 23.99 30.05 -23.63
N LEU A 668 23.24 30.67 -22.72
CA LEU A 668 22.39 29.94 -21.76
C LEU A 668 21.30 29.13 -22.47
N GLN A 669 20.71 29.64 -23.55
CA GLN A 669 19.77 28.89 -24.40
C GLN A 669 20.41 27.67 -25.06
N GLN A 670 21.70 27.76 -25.44
CA GLN A 670 22.44 26.62 -25.99
C GLN A 670 22.72 25.56 -24.92
N VAL A 671 22.96 25.96 -23.66
CA VAL A 671 23.11 25.04 -22.54
C VAL A 671 21.80 24.32 -22.22
N SER A 672 20.69 25.06 -22.12
CA SER A 672 19.36 24.49 -21.87
C SER A 672 18.84 23.62 -23.02
N ALA A 673 19.50 23.61 -24.17
CA ALA A 673 19.17 22.74 -25.30
C ALA A 673 19.99 21.43 -25.32
N VAL A 674 20.93 21.26 -24.39
CA VAL A 674 21.60 19.98 -24.16
C VAL A 674 20.64 19.09 -23.38
N SER A 675 20.36 17.89 -23.88
CA SER A 675 19.50 16.91 -23.21
C SER A 675 20.34 15.70 -22.80
N PRO A 676 20.16 15.17 -21.57
CA PRO A 676 20.79 13.94 -21.12
C PRO A 676 20.46 12.76 -22.02
N GLN A 677 21.49 12.01 -22.40
CA GLN A 677 21.32 10.74 -23.11
C GLN A 677 21.73 9.60 -22.21
N TYR A 678 21.02 8.48 -22.29
CA TYR A 678 21.28 7.30 -21.47
C TYR A 678 21.42 6.04 -22.32
N SER A 679 22.24 5.10 -21.82
CA SER A 679 22.45 3.79 -22.45
C SER A 679 22.71 2.72 -21.40
N LEU A 680 22.52 1.44 -21.75
CA LEU A 680 22.85 0.31 -20.87
C LEU A 680 24.32 -0.05 -21.00
N SER A 681 25.05 -0.06 -19.86
CA SER A 681 26.48 -0.40 -19.83
C SER A 681 26.77 -1.89 -20.09
N ALA A 682 25.83 -2.76 -19.74
CA ALA A 682 26.06 -4.21 -19.67
C ALA A 682 25.49 -5.02 -20.85
N ILE A 683 24.58 -4.45 -21.66
CA ILE A 683 23.80 -5.20 -22.64
C ILE A 683 23.72 -4.41 -23.95
N SER A 684 24.04 -5.07 -25.08
CA SER A 684 23.79 -4.51 -26.40
C SER A 684 22.33 -4.70 -26.79
N VAL A 685 21.61 -3.58 -26.95
CA VAL A 685 20.20 -3.55 -27.31
C VAL A 685 20.05 -3.54 -28.84
N PRO A 686 19.26 -4.46 -29.44
CA PRO A 686 19.01 -4.45 -30.88
C PRO A 686 18.09 -3.29 -31.28
N ASP A 687 18.22 -2.79 -32.51
CA ASP A 687 17.28 -1.80 -33.05
C ASP A 687 15.89 -2.43 -33.27
N VAL A 688 14.95 -2.10 -32.39
CA VAL A 688 13.57 -2.60 -32.47
C VAL A 688 12.70 -1.62 -33.25
N LEU A 689 12.18 -2.06 -34.40
CA LEU A 689 11.28 -1.27 -35.23
C LEU A 689 10.02 -0.84 -34.45
N GLY A 690 9.81 0.47 -34.32
CA GLY A 690 8.60 1.06 -33.72
C GLY A 690 8.77 1.52 -32.26
N VAL A 691 9.97 1.41 -31.68
CA VAL A 691 10.31 1.97 -30.36
C VAL A 691 11.17 3.22 -30.57
N GLU A 692 10.80 4.36 -29.99
CA GLU A 692 11.52 5.64 -30.19
C GLU A 692 12.94 5.59 -29.60
N ASN A 693 13.08 5.08 -28.36
CA ASN A 693 14.35 4.75 -27.74
C ASN A 693 14.40 3.25 -27.43
N ALA A 694 15.20 2.51 -28.19
CA ALA A 694 15.25 1.04 -28.08
C ALA A 694 15.68 0.54 -26.69
N VAL A 695 16.35 1.39 -25.90
CA VAL A 695 16.87 1.06 -24.56
C VAL A 695 15.76 1.00 -23.51
N ASP A 696 14.74 1.86 -23.60
CA ASP A 696 13.73 2.04 -22.54
C ASP A 696 13.07 0.73 -22.11
N PRO A 697 12.62 -0.16 -23.03
CA PRO A 697 11.97 -1.41 -22.65
C PRO A 697 12.85 -2.36 -21.82
N PHE A 698 14.16 -2.15 -21.79
CA PHE A 698 15.13 -3.00 -21.08
C PHE A 698 15.52 -2.44 -19.71
N ILE A 699 15.06 -1.24 -19.34
CA ILE A 699 15.44 -0.58 -18.08
C ILE A 699 14.63 -1.16 -16.91
N HIS A 700 15.34 -1.71 -15.93
CA HIS A 700 14.77 -2.24 -14.68
C HIS A 700 15.62 -1.84 -13.45
N GLU A 701 15.20 -2.26 -12.25
CA GLU A 701 15.80 -1.86 -10.97
C GLU A 701 17.29 -2.24 -10.78
N ASP A 702 17.82 -3.20 -11.55
CA ASP A 702 19.25 -3.54 -11.54
C ASP A 702 19.97 -3.18 -12.85
N SER A 703 19.39 -2.33 -13.69
CA SER A 703 19.99 -1.91 -14.96
C SER A 703 20.96 -0.75 -14.75
N PRO A 704 22.29 -0.94 -14.84
CA PRO A 704 23.24 0.17 -14.76
C PRO A 704 23.20 1.01 -16.05
N LEU A 705 22.71 2.24 -15.92
CA LEU A 705 22.57 3.24 -16.98
C LEU A 705 23.78 4.19 -17.02
N GLU A 706 24.42 4.33 -18.17
CA GLU A 706 25.43 5.37 -18.41
C GLU A 706 24.75 6.64 -18.92
N ILE A 707 24.90 7.75 -18.19
CA ILE A 707 24.36 9.06 -18.56
C ILE A 707 25.46 9.90 -19.22
N SER A 708 25.17 10.49 -20.37
CA SER A 708 26.12 11.33 -21.12
C SER A 708 25.49 12.63 -21.62
N LEU A 709 26.32 13.66 -21.77
CA LEU A 709 25.93 14.98 -22.27
C LEU A 709 26.63 15.28 -23.59
N HIS A 710 25.90 15.80 -24.58
CA HIS A 710 26.42 16.09 -25.92
C HIS A 710 26.45 17.60 -26.21
N GLU A 711 27.61 18.21 -25.99
CA GLU A 711 27.79 19.66 -26.01
C GLU A 711 28.08 20.28 -27.39
N ARG A 712 27.73 19.61 -28.50
CA ARG A 712 28.19 20.02 -29.85
C ARG A 712 27.91 21.47 -30.24
N ASN A 713 26.94 22.12 -29.58
CA ASN A 713 26.52 23.49 -29.85
C ASN A 713 26.78 24.47 -28.69
N VAL A 714 27.45 24.04 -27.62
CA VAL A 714 27.82 24.90 -26.49
C VAL A 714 29.11 25.65 -26.86
N PRO A 715 29.16 26.99 -26.73
CA PRO A 715 30.26 27.81 -27.26
C PRO A 715 31.41 28.01 -26.26
N PHE A 716 31.45 27.22 -25.20
CA PHE A 716 32.49 27.18 -24.18
C PHE A 716 32.78 25.71 -23.82
N THR A 717 33.91 25.46 -23.18
CA THR A 717 34.29 24.09 -22.75
C THR A 717 33.88 23.89 -21.29
N ALA A 718 33.01 22.93 -21.00
CA ALA A 718 32.77 22.51 -19.61
C ALA A 718 33.94 21.66 -19.11
N GLU A 719 34.36 21.87 -17.86
CA GLU A 719 35.47 21.14 -17.25
C GLU A 719 35.02 19.80 -16.65
N THR A 720 33.76 19.73 -16.21
CA THR A 720 33.14 18.56 -15.59
C THR A 720 31.71 18.37 -16.08
N HIS A 721 31.28 17.10 -16.14
CA HIS A 721 29.93 16.70 -16.55
C HIS A 721 29.29 15.89 -15.43
N ALA A 722 28.14 16.34 -14.98
CA ALA A 722 27.36 15.67 -13.96
C ALA A 722 25.90 15.58 -14.38
N TYR A 723 25.10 14.86 -13.61
CA TYR A 723 23.66 14.87 -13.73
C TYR A 723 23.05 14.83 -12.33
N GLU A 724 21.89 15.44 -12.19
CA GLU A 724 21.00 15.24 -11.06
C GLU A 724 19.86 14.34 -11.48
N TYR A 725 19.44 13.43 -10.61
CA TYR A 725 18.22 12.69 -10.82
C TYR A 725 17.32 12.78 -9.59
N SER A 726 16.02 12.91 -9.85
CA SER A 726 14.97 12.84 -8.86
C SER A 726 13.97 11.75 -9.24
N ARG A 727 13.28 11.21 -8.23
CA ARG A 727 12.27 10.17 -8.41
C ARG A 727 10.90 10.77 -8.19
N ALA A 728 10.01 10.63 -9.15
CA ALA A 728 8.59 10.92 -8.94
C ALA A 728 7.98 9.88 -7.98
N GLY A 729 7.26 10.34 -6.97
CA GLY A 729 6.61 9.48 -6.00
C GLY A 729 5.73 10.25 -5.02
N TYR A 730 4.97 9.51 -4.21
CA TYR A 730 4.13 10.07 -3.15
C TYR A 730 4.91 10.74 -2.03
N PHE A 731 6.17 10.31 -1.83
CA PHE A 731 7.07 10.88 -0.85
C PHE A 731 8.18 11.61 -1.58
N TYR A 732 8.46 12.83 -1.11
CA TYR A 732 9.59 13.63 -1.55
C TYR A 732 10.87 12.77 -1.52
N SER A 733 11.62 12.80 -2.62
CA SER A 733 12.88 12.09 -2.77
C SER A 733 13.91 13.10 -3.27
N PRO A 734 14.89 13.51 -2.43
CA PRO A 734 15.78 14.60 -2.77
C PRO A 734 16.59 14.29 -4.03
N PRO A 735 16.81 15.29 -4.92
CA PRO A 735 17.69 15.14 -6.07
C PRO A 735 19.08 14.66 -5.66
N GLN A 736 19.63 13.71 -6.41
CA GLN A 736 20.98 13.21 -6.20
C GLN A 736 21.88 13.57 -7.37
N GLN A 737 22.94 14.33 -7.09
CA GLN A 737 23.98 14.63 -8.06
C GLN A 737 24.95 13.46 -8.21
N ARG A 738 25.30 13.14 -9.46
CA ARG A 738 26.25 12.09 -9.85
C ARG A 738 27.14 12.58 -10.98
N ASP A 739 28.37 12.08 -11.02
CA ASP A 739 29.28 12.32 -12.15
C ASP A 739 28.83 11.48 -13.36
N CYS A 740 28.89 12.01 -14.59
CA CYS A 740 28.56 11.26 -15.79
C CYS A 740 29.46 10.03 -16.04
N THR A 741 30.56 9.88 -15.29
CA THR A 741 31.42 8.69 -15.30
C THR A 741 30.90 7.56 -14.39
N GLU A 742 29.94 7.83 -13.51
CA GLU A 742 29.30 6.82 -12.66
C GLU A 742 27.96 6.36 -13.29
N PRO A 743 27.67 5.05 -13.32
CA PRO A 743 26.40 4.57 -13.81
C PRO A 743 25.28 4.80 -12.78
N LEU A 744 24.10 5.19 -13.26
CA LEU A 744 22.86 5.23 -12.48
C LEU A 744 22.24 3.83 -12.43
N THR A 745 22.09 3.26 -11.25
CA THR A 745 21.23 2.08 -11.05
C THR A 745 19.92 2.55 -10.43
N PRO A 746 18.77 2.34 -11.10
CA PRO A 746 17.48 2.76 -10.56
C PRO A 746 17.18 2.17 -9.18
N PRO A 747 16.55 2.91 -8.26
CA PRO A 747 16.39 2.46 -6.87
C PRO A 747 15.25 1.45 -6.65
N ALA A 748 14.25 1.41 -7.54
CA ALA A 748 13.07 0.55 -7.43
C ALA A 748 12.37 0.37 -8.79
N PRO A 749 11.64 -0.74 -9.01
CA PRO A 749 10.80 -0.90 -10.19
C PRO A 749 9.61 0.06 -10.18
N TYR A 750 9.06 0.35 -11.36
CA TYR A 750 7.93 1.26 -11.60
C TYR A 750 8.19 2.73 -11.26
N ALA A 751 9.42 3.07 -10.88
CA ALA A 751 9.80 4.44 -10.63
C ALA A 751 9.90 5.21 -11.96
N SER A 752 9.40 6.45 -11.99
CA SER A 752 9.73 7.40 -13.04
C SER A 752 10.82 8.34 -12.52
N LEU A 753 11.96 8.35 -13.20
CA LEU A 753 13.13 9.14 -12.83
C LEU A 753 13.23 10.34 -13.77
N THR A 754 13.34 11.54 -13.22
CA THR A 754 13.69 12.74 -13.99
C THR A 754 15.18 12.98 -13.86
N VAL A 755 15.90 13.01 -14.98
CA VAL A 755 17.35 13.25 -15.04
C VAL A 755 17.59 14.62 -15.67
N GLN A 756 18.32 15.48 -14.99
CA GLN A 756 18.79 16.77 -15.48
C GLN A 756 20.30 16.76 -15.63
N GLY A 757 20.81 17.13 -16.81
CA GLY A 757 22.25 17.24 -17.02
C GLY A 757 22.82 18.53 -16.43
N LEU A 758 24.06 18.50 -15.97
CA LEU A 758 24.78 19.62 -15.37
C LEU A 758 26.14 19.81 -16.05
N LEU A 759 26.40 21.04 -16.52
CA LEU A 759 27.69 21.43 -17.10
C LEU A 759 28.48 22.27 -16.09
N GLY A 760 29.62 21.75 -15.63
CA GLY A 760 30.48 22.42 -14.67
C GLY A 760 31.45 23.39 -15.35
N VAL A 761 31.37 24.68 -14.96
CA VAL A 761 32.29 25.73 -15.40
C VAL A 761 33.04 26.27 -14.19
N GLU A 762 34.37 26.21 -14.20
CA GLU A 762 35.18 26.71 -13.09
C GLU A 762 35.10 28.24 -12.99
N THR A 763 34.97 28.73 -11.75
CA THR A 763 34.97 30.16 -11.43
C THR A 763 35.92 30.44 -10.26
N ASP A 764 36.22 31.71 -10.00
CA ASP A 764 37.07 32.11 -8.88
C ASP A 764 36.52 31.69 -7.49
N THR A 765 35.22 31.36 -7.41
CA THR A 765 34.51 31.02 -6.17
C THR A 765 34.13 29.53 -6.06
N GLY A 766 34.36 28.74 -7.11
CA GLY A 766 33.97 27.32 -7.20
C GLY A 766 33.38 26.96 -8.56
N THR A 767 33.04 25.68 -8.74
CA THR A 767 32.40 25.19 -9.96
C THR A 767 30.95 25.68 -10.03
N LEU A 768 30.59 26.37 -11.11
CA LEU A 768 29.21 26.70 -11.44
C LEU A 768 28.61 25.55 -12.23
N TRP A 769 27.59 24.90 -11.66
CA TRP A 769 26.79 23.89 -12.35
C TRP A 769 25.68 24.57 -13.13
N LEU A 770 25.77 24.57 -14.46
CA LEU A 770 24.72 25.08 -15.33
C LEU A 770 23.74 23.97 -15.68
N SER A 771 22.45 24.22 -15.42
CA SER A 771 21.37 23.27 -15.66
C SER A 771 21.04 23.14 -17.15
N THR A 772 20.95 21.91 -17.63
CA THR A 772 20.54 21.57 -18.99
C THR A 772 19.07 21.14 -19.04
N ASP A 773 18.60 20.64 -20.18
CA ASP A 773 17.24 20.08 -20.31
C ASP A 773 17.09 18.80 -19.45
N THR A 774 15.84 18.39 -19.23
CA THR A 774 15.54 17.17 -18.48
C THR A 774 15.18 16.01 -19.41
N THR A 775 15.27 14.80 -18.89
CA THR A 775 14.84 13.59 -19.58
C THR A 775 14.28 12.61 -18.58
N THR A 776 13.18 11.96 -18.93
CA THR A 776 12.46 11.04 -18.05
C THR A 776 12.80 9.59 -18.42
N ILE A 777 12.97 8.75 -17.40
CA ILE A 777 13.30 7.33 -17.51
C ILE A 777 12.30 6.54 -16.68
N ASP A 778 11.50 5.70 -17.34
CA ASP A 778 10.58 4.80 -16.66
C ASP A 778 11.23 3.44 -16.40
N VAL A 779 11.32 3.09 -15.12
CA VAL A 779 11.94 1.86 -14.62
C VAL A 779 10.88 0.77 -14.57
N ARG A 780 11.14 -0.39 -15.14
CA ARG A 780 10.20 -1.52 -15.17
C ARG A 780 10.60 -2.59 -14.16
N LYS A 781 9.71 -3.54 -13.85
CA LYS A 781 10.10 -4.71 -13.07
C LYS A 781 10.82 -5.72 -13.97
N ARG A 782 11.90 -6.31 -13.47
CA ARG A 782 12.60 -7.40 -14.16
C ARG A 782 11.67 -8.58 -14.43
N LEU A 783 11.59 -9.02 -15.70
CA LEU A 783 10.82 -10.21 -16.10
C LEU A 783 11.64 -11.50 -16.00
N VAL A 784 12.79 -11.51 -16.67
CA VAL A 784 13.67 -12.68 -16.77
C VAL A 784 15.05 -12.30 -16.23
N SER A 785 15.50 -13.03 -15.21
CA SER A 785 16.79 -12.79 -14.55
C SER A 785 17.94 -13.57 -15.20
N ALA A 786 17.66 -14.73 -15.79
CA ALA A 786 18.64 -15.55 -16.50
C ALA A 786 17.99 -16.40 -17.60
N ILE A 787 18.74 -16.65 -18.67
CA ILE A 787 18.43 -17.62 -19.72
C ILE A 787 19.66 -18.50 -19.89
N GLU A 788 19.53 -19.81 -19.72
CA GLU A 788 20.64 -20.74 -19.93
C GLU A 788 20.44 -21.58 -21.20
N PRO A 789 21.47 -21.72 -22.06
CA PRO A 789 21.37 -22.54 -23.25
C PRO A 789 21.47 -24.03 -22.90
N SER A 790 20.42 -24.78 -23.16
CA SER A 790 20.39 -26.25 -23.13
C SER A 790 20.60 -26.78 -24.55
N ALA A 791 21.84 -27.11 -24.90
CA ALA A 791 22.16 -27.49 -26.27
C ALA A 791 21.78 -28.96 -26.56
N ASP A 792 20.73 -29.17 -27.36
CA ASP A 792 20.37 -30.49 -27.91
C ASP A 792 21.24 -30.81 -29.14
N ILE A 793 22.48 -31.24 -28.84
CA ILE A 793 23.51 -31.45 -29.84
C ILE A 793 23.68 -32.95 -30.11
N PRO A 794 23.56 -33.39 -31.38
CA PRO A 794 23.78 -34.80 -31.73
C PRO A 794 25.25 -35.20 -31.53
N GLU A 795 25.48 -36.43 -31.08
CA GLU A 795 26.83 -37.01 -31.00
C GLU A 795 27.50 -37.18 -32.39
N SER A 796 26.72 -37.23 -33.48
CA SER A 796 27.22 -37.34 -34.86
C SER A 796 26.28 -36.75 -35.92
N THR A 797 26.82 -36.04 -36.92
CA THR A 797 26.08 -35.36 -38.02
C THR A 797 26.88 -35.41 -39.34
N PRO A 798 26.25 -35.54 -40.52
CA PRO A 798 26.96 -35.59 -41.79
C PRO A 798 27.27 -34.18 -42.33
N PHE A 799 28.46 -33.63 -42.03
CA PHE A 799 28.85 -32.29 -42.46
C PHE A 799 29.44 -32.26 -43.88
N GLY A 800 29.70 -33.39 -44.54
CA GLY A 800 30.39 -33.42 -45.84
C GLY A 800 29.63 -32.76 -47.01
N SER A 801 28.29 -32.73 -46.98
CA SER A 801 27.46 -32.47 -48.17
C SER A 801 26.39 -31.37 -48.04
N LEU A 802 26.36 -30.64 -46.92
CA LEU A 802 25.34 -29.63 -46.61
C LEU A 802 25.66 -28.23 -47.20
N ASP A 803 24.66 -27.43 -47.51
CA ASP A 803 24.81 -26.03 -47.94
C ASP A 803 25.26 -25.13 -46.75
N PRO A 804 26.11 -24.09 -46.92
CA PRO A 804 26.45 -23.11 -45.88
C PRO A 804 25.25 -22.49 -45.13
N ASP A 805 24.13 -22.30 -45.82
CA ASP A 805 22.89 -21.72 -45.26
C ASP A 805 21.94 -22.80 -44.71
N GLN A 806 22.37 -24.07 -44.73
CA GLN A 806 21.61 -25.16 -44.16
C GLN A 806 21.78 -25.22 -42.64
N ALA A 807 20.67 -25.30 -41.91
CA ALA A 807 20.66 -25.60 -40.49
C ALA A 807 21.19 -27.03 -40.25
N ILE A 808 22.10 -27.17 -39.29
CA ILE A 808 22.85 -28.41 -39.00
C ILE A 808 22.58 -28.98 -37.59
N MET A 809 22.13 -28.14 -36.66
CA MET A 809 21.73 -28.49 -35.29
C MET A 809 20.93 -27.33 -34.67
N TRP A 810 20.56 -27.44 -33.39
CA TRP A 810 19.79 -26.43 -32.67
C TRP A 810 20.48 -26.02 -31.37
N LEU A 811 20.40 -24.72 -31.04
CA LEU A 811 20.67 -24.20 -29.71
C LEU A 811 19.34 -24.13 -28.96
N GLY A 812 19.23 -24.86 -27.86
CA GLY A 812 18.00 -24.91 -27.09
C GLY A 812 17.98 -24.02 -25.87
N PHE A 813 16.77 -23.71 -25.42
CA PHE A 813 16.49 -23.02 -24.17
C PHE A 813 15.30 -23.74 -23.53
N ASP A 814 15.55 -24.36 -22.37
CA ASP A 814 14.52 -25.04 -21.58
C ASP A 814 13.78 -23.95 -20.77
N PHE A 815 12.45 -23.92 -20.82
CA PHE A 815 11.70 -22.93 -20.05
C PHE A 815 11.84 -23.17 -18.53
N ASP A 816 12.11 -24.42 -18.11
CA ASP A 816 12.41 -24.74 -16.71
C ASP A 816 13.72 -24.08 -16.22
N ASP A 817 14.63 -23.72 -17.15
CA ASP A 817 15.90 -23.04 -16.87
C ASP A 817 15.78 -21.50 -16.99
N ILE A 818 14.61 -20.97 -17.33
CA ILE A 818 14.33 -19.53 -17.34
C ILE A 818 13.85 -19.13 -15.94
N VAL A 819 14.64 -18.31 -15.25
CA VAL A 819 14.27 -17.80 -13.94
C VAL A 819 13.43 -16.54 -14.10
N VAL A 820 12.11 -16.70 -13.98
CA VAL A 820 11.12 -15.62 -14.06
C VAL A 820 10.79 -15.10 -12.65
N GLU A 821 10.79 -13.77 -12.49
CA GLU A 821 10.58 -13.09 -11.21
C GLU A 821 9.08 -12.87 -10.91
N ASP A 822 8.47 -13.79 -10.14
CA ASP A 822 7.16 -13.64 -9.48
C ASP A 822 6.09 -12.93 -10.36
N VAL A 823 5.78 -13.57 -11.49
CA VAL A 823 4.75 -13.14 -12.46
C VAL A 823 3.62 -14.18 -12.54
N GLY A 824 2.43 -13.76 -13.00
CA GLY A 824 1.30 -14.67 -13.23
C GLY A 824 1.59 -15.66 -14.35
N ASP A 825 1.03 -16.88 -14.25
CA ASP A 825 1.20 -17.97 -15.22
C ASP A 825 0.85 -17.53 -16.67
N ASP A 826 -0.07 -16.59 -16.82
CA ASP A 826 -0.51 -15.95 -18.07
C ASP A 826 0.62 -15.21 -18.80
N VAL A 827 1.49 -14.51 -18.07
CA VAL A 827 2.64 -13.81 -18.67
C VAL A 827 3.71 -14.80 -19.17
N VAL A 828 3.83 -15.95 -18.50
CA VAL A 828 4.80 -17.00 -18.85
C VAL A 828 4.37 -17.74 -20.12
N GLU A 829 3.07 -18.05 -20.25
CA GLU A 829 2.50 -18.76 -21.40
C GLU A 829 2.57 -17.94 -22.72
N ASP A 830 2.62 -16.61 -22.62
CA ASP A 830 2.63 -15.68 -23.77
C ASP A 830 3.97 -14.93 -23.97
N LEU A 831 5.09 -15.51 -23.54
CA LEU A 831 6.41 -14.94 -23.83
C LEU A 831 6.74 -14.97 -25.33
N VAL A 832 7.17 -13.82 -25.85
CA VAL A 832 7.68 -13.70 -27.21
C VAL A 832 9.19 -13.72 -27.19
N PHE A 833 9.74 -14.68 -27.91
CA PHE A 833 11.17 -14.83 -28.12
C PHE A 833 11.54 -14.32 -29.52
N GLU A 834 12.48 -13.39 -29.56
CA GLU A 834 13.05 -12.88 -30.80
C GLU A 834 14.52 -13.26 -30.90
N TYR A 835 14.91 -13.84 -32.04
CA TYR A 835 16.25 -14.37 -32.25
C TYR A 835 16.97 -13.59 -33.33
N TRP A 836 18.19 -13.20 -33.01
CA TRP A 836 19.08 -12.50 -33.92
C TRP A 836 20.37 -13.29 -34.04
N ARG A 837 20.87 -13.38 -35.27
CA ARG A 837 22.21 -13.88 -35.56
C ARG A 837 23.03 -12.73 -36.08
N ASP A 838 24.06 -12.37 -35.31
CA ASP A 838 24.81 -11.14 -35.49
C ASP A 838 23.81 -9.97 -35.56
N GLU A 839 23.78 -9.19 -36.65
CA GLU A 839 22.84 -8.07 -36.83
C GLU A 839 21.52 -8.44 -37.55
N ASN A 840 21.30 -9.72 -37.86
CA ASN A 840 20.15 -10.15 -38.68
C ASN A 840 19.10 -10.91 -37.86
N LYS A 841 17.86 -10.39 -37.85
CA LYS A 841 16.71 -11.10 -37.26
C LYS A 841 16.39 -12.36 -38.06
N LEU A 842 16.21 -13.47 -37.37
CA LEU A 842 15.83 -14.74 -38.01
C LEU A 842 14.30 -14.75 -38.23
N GLU A 843 13.85 -14.84 -39.50
CA GLU A 843 12.42 -14.80 -39.86
C GLU A 843 11.60 -16.00 -39.32
N GLN A 844 12.25 -17.09 -38.92
CA GLN A 844 11.62 -18.24 -38.27
C GLN A 844 11.46 -17.98 -36.76
N SER A 845 10.67 -16.97 -36.39
CA SER A 845 10.45 -16.56 -34.98
C SER A 845 9.36 -17.33 -34.26
N ARG A 846 8.67 -18.28 -34.91
CA ARG A 846 7.69 -19.15 -34.24
C ARG A 846 8.30 -20.53 -34.02
N PRO A 847 8.33 -21.07 -32.78
CA PRO A 847 8.72 -22.46 -32.58
C PRO A 847 7.83 -23.34 -33.46
N ILE A 848 8.41 -24.41 -34.00
CA ILE A 848 7.62 -25.42 -34.69
C ILE A 848 6.63 -25.95 -33.64
N ARG A 849 5.32 -25.73 -33.84
CA ARG A 849 4.19 -26.09 -32.95
C ARG A 849 4.27 -27.45 -32.25
N ALA A 850 5.09 -28.37 -32.75
CA ALA A 850 5.24 -29.71 -32.21
C ALA A 850 6.18 -29.80 -30.97
N LEU A 851 6.75 -28.69 -30.49
CA LEU A 851 7.53 -28.62 -29.23
C LEU A 851 6.72 -28.12 -28.00
N GLN A 852 5.39 -27.96 -28.13
CA GLN A 852 4.48 -27.49 -27.05
C GLN A 852 3.99 -28.64 -26.14
N SER A 853 4.86 -29.52 -25.67
CA SER A 853 4.52 -30.47 -24.60
C SER A 853 5.47 -30.23 -23.43
N PRO A 854 4.98 -30.19 -22.18
CA PRO A 854 5.85 -29.91 -21.04
C PRO A 854 7.08 -30.81 -20.99
N PRO A 855 8.29 -30.26 -20.76
CA PRO A 855 8.58 -28.82 -20.62
C PRO A 855 8.59 -28.09 -21.98
N GLU A 856 8.06 -26.88 -22.00
CA GLU A 856 8.11 -26.01 -23.18
C GLU A 856 9.57 -25.70 -23.51
N TYR A 857 9.96 -25.74 -24.79
CA TYR A 857 11.35 -25.64 -25.22
C TYR A 857 11.48 -24.77 -26.47
N VAL A 858 12.40 -23.81 -26.43
CA VAL A 858 12.75 -22.97 -27.58
C VAL A 858 14.02 -23.51 -28.25
N ALA A 859 14.00 -23.59 -29.58
CA ALA A 859 15.15 -24.03 -30.38
C ALA A 859 15.52 -23.01 -31.46
N VAL A 860 16.78 -22.57 -31.48
CA VAL A 860 17.33 -21.63 -32.47
C VAL A 860 18.26 -22.38 -33.43
N PRO A 861 18.08 -22.26 -34.76
CA PRO A 861 18.87 -23.04 -35.70
C PRO A 861 20.33 -22.58 -35.77
N LEU A 862 21.25 -23.54 -35.73
CA LEU A 862 22.67 -23.35 -35.97
C LEU A 862 23.01 -23.77 -37.40
N PHE A 863 23.76 -22.94 -38.13
CA PHE A 863 24.00 -23.10 -39.57
C PHE A 863 25.42 -23.60 -39.86
N ARG A 864 25.60 -24.29 -41.00
CA ARG A 864 26.90 -24.80 -41.44
C ARG A 864 27.99 -23.73 -41.52
N SER A 865 27.61 -22.50 -41.90
CA SER A 865 28.51 -21.34 -41.94
C SER A 865 29.35 -21.12 -40.65
N LEU A 866 28.94 -21.68 -39.51
CA LEU A 866 29.74 -21.66 -38.26
C LEU A 866 31.11 -22.34 -38.36
N PHE A 867 31.36 -23.21 -39.37
CA PHE A 867 32.70 -23.74 -39.64
C PHE A 867 33.68 -22.71 -40.19
N GLU A 868 33.16 -21.61 -40.75
CA GLU A 868 33.94 -20.59 -41.42
C GLU A 868 34.12 -19.34 -40.54
N ALA A 869 33.17 -19.08 -39.63
CA ALA A 869 33.19 -17.94 -38.71
C ALA A 869 32.42 -18.23 -37.42
N THR A 870 32.82 -17.56 -36.33
CA THR A 870 32.02 -17.45 -35.11
C THR A 870 30.79 -16.58 -35.37
N ALA A 871 29.67 -16.87 -34.71
CA ALA A 871 28.48 -16.02 -34.74
C ALA A 871 28.03 -15.67 -33.31
N THR A 872 27.40 -14.51 -33.15
CA THR A 872 26.73 -14.12 -31.91
C THR A 872 25.24 -14.30 -32.07
N TYR A 873 24.62 -15.07 -31.18
CA TYR A 873 23.18 -15.23 -31.10
C TYR A 873 22.64 -14.36 -29.97
N ARG A 874 21.72 -13.45 -30.29
CA ARG A 874 21.03 -12.62 -29.30
C ARG A 874 19.59 -13.08 -29.18
N ILE A 875 19.18 -13.35 -27.94
CA ILE A 875 17.84 -13.83 -27.58
C ILE A 875 17.18 -12.73 -26.79
N VAL A 876 16.14 -12.12 -27.36
CA VAL A 876 15.29 -11.15 -26.67
C VAL A 876 14.03 -11.85 -26.21
N VAL A 877 13.73 -11.74 -24.93
CA VAL A 877 12.49 -12.26 -24.32
C VAL A 877 11.69 -11.09 -23.81
N ARG A 878 10.42 -11.04 -24.22
CA ARG A 878 9.49 -9.97 -23.85
C ARG A 878 8.08 -10.52 -23.70
N PRO A 879 7.16 -9.83 -23.00
CA PRO A 879 5.76 -10.18 -23.00
C PRO A 879 5.15 -10.02 -24.41
N ALA A 880 4.10 -10.80 -24.71
CA ALA A 880 3.35 -10.64 -25.97
C ALA A 880 2.66 -9.28 -26.07
N GLU A 881 2.05 -8.83 -24.98
CA GLU A 881 1.43 -7.52 -24.88
C GLU A 881 2.47 -6.49 -24.43
N THR A 882 2.55 -5.36 -25.13
CA THR A 882 3.59 -4.34 -24.89
C THR A 882 3.31 -3.45 -23.67
N GLY A 883 2.67 -4.00 -22.64
CA GLY A 883 2.42 -3.29 -21.38
C GLY A 883 3.74 -2.85 -20.74
N THR A 884 3.76 -1.63 -20.21
CA THR A 884 4.93 -0.93 -19.66
C THR A 884 5.54 -1.58 -18.42
N LYS A 885 4.91 -2.61 -17.87
CA LYS A 885 5.22 -3.26 -16.59
C LYS A 885 6.56 -3.96 -16.49
N TYR A 886 6.91 -4.71 -17.52
CA TYR A 886 7.99 -5.68 -17.44
C TYR A 886 9.12 -5.31 -18.39
N ALA A 887 10.35 -5.30 -17.85
CA ALA A 887 11.52 -5.10 -18.68
C ALA A 887 11.75 -6.32 -19.59
N TRP A 888 12.13 -6.03 -20.83
CA TRP A 888 12.59 -7.02 -21.77
C TRP A 888 13.95 -7.54 -21.33
N SER A 889 14.22 -8.81 -21.59
CA SER A 889 15.53 -9.42 -21.35
C SER A 889 16.24 -9.63 -22.68
N ALA A 890 17.54 -9.33 -22.74
CA ALA A 890 18.38 -9.62 -23.89
C ALA A 890 19.63 -10.36 -23.42
N ASN A 891 19.81 -11.59 -23.90
CA ASN A 891 20.98 -12.42 -23.61
C ASN A 891 21.76 -12.70 -24.90
N GLU A 892 23.09 -12.68 -24.80
CA GLU A 892 23.99 -12.93 -25.93
C GLU A 892 24.82 -14.20 -25.72
N TYR A 893 24.84 -15.05 -26.75
CA TYR A 893 25.62 -16.27 -26.77
C TYR A 893 26.54 -16.28 -27.98
N ARG A 894 27.84 -16.26 -27.73
CA ARG A 894 28.83 -16.42 -28.79
C ARG A 894 29.06 -17.90 -29.04
N VAL A 895 28.84 -18.34 -30.29
CA VAL A 895 28.93 -19.76 -30.66
C VAL A 895 29.91 -20.00 -31.80
N SER A 896 30.67 -21.09 -31.69
CA SER A 896 31.68 -21.47 -32.69
C SER A 896 31.70 -22.98 -32.94
N LEU A 897 32.10 -23.35 -34.16
CA LEU A 897 32.23 -24.74 -34.58
C LEU A 897 33.60 -24.99 -35.22
N GLU A 898 34.43 -25.81 -34.60
CA GLU A 898 35.83 -26.01 -35.00
C GLU A 898 36.13 -27.47 -35.34
N ARG A 899 36.77 -27.73 -36.48
CA ARG A 899 37.18 -29.10 -36.85
C ARG A 899 38.45 -29.49 -36.06
N GLN A 900 38.34 -30.54 -35.24
CA GLN A 900 39.47 -31.07 -34.45
C GLN A 900 40.25 -32.18 -35.18
N SER A 901 39.55 -33.04 -35.92
CA SER A 901 40.14 -34.13 -36.72
C SER A 901 39.31 -34.40 -37.97
N GLY A 902 39.75 -35.35 -38.81
CA GLY A 902 39.05 -35.69 -40.05
C GLY A 902 37.56 -36.02 -39.86
N ASP A 903 37.20 -36.59 -38.71
CA ASP A 903 35.85 -37.04 -38.34
C ASP A 903 35.31 -36.40 -37.05
N ARG A 904 35.96 -35.37 -36.48
CA ARG A 904 35.49 -34.72 -35.22
C ARG A 904 35.49 -33.21 -35.29
N VAL A 905 34.46 -32.64 -34.67
CA VAL A 905 34.14 -31.23 -34.62
C VAL A 905 33.83 -30.86 -33.17
N LYS A 906 34.27 -29.69 -32.73
CA LYS A 906 34.00 -29.12 -31.41
C LYS A 906 33.03 -27.96 -31.56
N PHE A 907 31.89 -28.04 -30.90
CA PHE A 907 30.97 -26.90 -30.75
C PHE A 907 31.21 -26.24 -29.39
N THR A 908 31.30 -24.92 -29.37
CA THR A 908 31.52 -24.14 -28.15
C THR A 908 30.44 -23.06 -28.06
N VAL A 909 29.80 -22.97 -26.90
CA VAL A 909 29.01 -21.81 -26.46
C VAL A 909 29.84 -21.11 -25.39
N ASP A 910 30.43 -19.97 -25.74
CA ASP A 910 31.39 -19.27 -24.88
C ASP A 910 30.75 -18.95 -23.53
N GLY A 911 31.47 -19.23 -22.43
CA GLY A 911 31.00 -19.00 -21.07
C GLY A 911 30.03 -20.06 -20.51
N HIS A 912 29.50 -20.96 -21.34
CA HIS A 912 28.49 -21.94 -20.91
C HIS A 912 28.95 -23.40 -21.07
N ALA A 913 29.20 -23.85 -22.31
CA ALA A 913 29.38 -25.28 -22.57
C ALA A 913 30.21 -25.60 -23.82
N THR A 914 30.70 -26.84 -23.90
CA THR A 914 31.49 -27.36 -25.02
C THR A 914 31.12 -28.80 -25.32
N PHE A 915 30.95 -29.11 -26.60
CA PHE A 915 30.45 -30.41 -27.07
C PHE A 915 31.34 -30.96 -28.19
N GLY A 916 31.53 -32.28 -28.19
CA GLY A 916 32.26 -32.99 -29.25
C GLY A 916 31.29 -33.74 -30.16
N ILE A 917 31.38 -33.49 -31.46
CA ILE A 917 30.48 -34.00 -32.49
C ILE A 917 31.28 -34.77 -33.54
N ARG A 918 30.81 -35.95 -33.94
CA ARG A 918 31.45 -36.76 -34.99
C ARG A 918 30.87 -36.43 -36.38
N ASP A 919 31.72 -36.23 -37.37
CA ASP A 919 31.33 -36.10 -38.78
C ASP A 919 31.16 -37.51 -39.38
N ASP A 920 29.91 -37.95 -39.57
CA ASP A 920 29.58 -39.31 -40.04
C ASP A 920 28.53 -39.25 -41.16
N ASP A 921 28.95 -39.52 -42.39
CA ASP A 921 28.11 -39.55 -43.60
C ASP A 921 27.01 -40.63 -43.57
N GLN A 922 27.10 -41.61 -42.66
CA GLN A 922 26.08 -42.65 -42.44
C GLN A 922 25.10 -42.30 -41.32
N ALA A 923 25.29 -41.17 -40.63
CA ALA A 923 24.37 -40.72 -39.60
C ALA A 923 22.98 -40.38 -40.21
N PRO A 924 21.89 -40.57 -39.45
CA PRO A 924 20.56 -40.13 -39.87
C PRO A 924 20.57 -38.65 -40.27
N ALA A 925 19.79 -38.29 -41.30
CA ALA A 925 19.72 -36.92 -41.83
C ALA A 925 19.53 -35.87 -40.72
N PRO A 926 20.07 -34.64 -40.89
CA PRO A 926 20.36 -33.67 -39.82
C PRO A 926 19.14 -33.08 -39.08
N MET A 927 17.92 -33.45 -39.45
CA MET A 927 16.80 -33.23 -38.56
C MET A 927 16.76 -34.37 -37.56
N ILE A 928 17.07 -34.07 -36.30
CA ILE A 928 16.34 -34.70 -35.20
C ILE A 928 14.86 -34.49 -35.57
N ASN A 929 14.23 -35.53 -36.14
CA ASN A 929 12.81 -35.46 -36.41
C ASN A 929 12.16 -35.14 -35.06
N LEU A 930 11.22 -34.21 -35.02
CA LEU A 930 10.55 -33.76 -33.80
C LEU A 930 10.08 -34.93 -32.91
N ASP A 931 9.69 -36.03 -33.55
CA ASP A 931 9.39 -37.34 -32.95
C ASP A 931 10.53 -37.94 -32.09
N ARG A 932 11.79 -37.73 -32.49
CA ARG A 932 12.99 -38.22 -31.81
C ARG A 932 13.31 -37.38 -30.57
N LEU A 933 13.06 -36.07 -30.63
CA LEU A 933 13.16 -35.14 -29.49
C LEU A 933 12.11 -35.48 -28.40
N LEU A 934 10.86 -35.71 -28.82
CA LEU A 934 9.77 -36.20 -27.97
C LEU A 934 10.07 -37.56 -27.30
N ARG A 935 10.67 -38.51 -28.03
CA ARG A 935 10.92 -39.87 -27.53
C ARG A 935 12.12 -39.99 -26.59
N VAL A 936 13.17 -39.19 -26.80
CA VAL A 936 14.37 -39.20 -25.95
C VAL A 936 14.06 -38.66 -24.54
N ARG A 937 13.20 -37.64 -24.42
CA ARG A 937 12.83 -37.04 -23.12
C ARG A 937 11.79 -37.86 -22.33
N LEU A 938 10.97 -38.69 -22.98
CA LEU A 938 9.98 -39.55 -22.30
C LEU A 938 10.52 -40.93 -21.82
N GLY A 939 11.82 -41.20 -21.98
CA GLY A 939 12.47 -42.39 -21.43
C GLY A 939 12.13 -43.73 -22.12
N GLU A 940 11.51 -43.73 -23.30
CA GLU A 940 11.20 -44.97 -24.04
C GLU A 940 12.36 -45.38 -24.97
N GLU A 941 13.20 -46.31 -24.52
CA GLU A 941 14.20 -46.98 -25.38
C GLU A 941 13.55 -48.05 -26.30
N LEU A 942 13.46 -47.77 -27.61
CA LEU A 942 13.49 -48.68 -28.80
C LEU A 942 12.50 -49.89 -28.86
N PRO A 943 12.23 -50.55 -30.03
CA PRO A 943 12.82 -50.42 -31.37
C PRO A 943 11.78 -50.15 -32.48
N TYR A 944 12.15 -49.32 -33.46
CA TYR A 944 11.38 -49.19 -34.70
C TYR A 944 12.02 -50.03 -35.81
N HIS A 945 11.26 -50.93 -36.42
CA HIS A 945 11.52 -51.34 -37.81
C HIS A 945 10.21 -51.52 -38.59
N PRO A 946 10.21 -51.13 -39.88
CA PRO A 946 9.03 -50.64 -40.59
C PRO A 946 8.35 -51.73 -41.43
N TYR A 947 7.23 -51.32 -42.04
CA TYR A 947 6.52 -51.97 -43.15
C TYR A 947 5.53 -53.08 -42.75
N LEU A 948 4.24 -52.80 -42.93
CA LEU A 948 3.39 -53.54 -43.88
C LEU A 948 2.07 -52.79 -44.14
N GLU A 949 1.68 -52.86 -45.40
CA GLU A 949 0.51 -52.26 -46.03
C GLU A 949 -0.82 -52.82 -45.50
N ASN A 950 -1.88 -52.00 -45.61
CA ASN A 950 -3.30 -52.35 -45.77
C ASN A 950 -3.77 -53.72 -45.28
N THR A 951 -4.64 -53.75 -44.27
CA THR A 951 -6.05 -54.17 -44.41
C THR A 951 -6.76 -54.03 -43.07
N GLY A 952 -8.02 -53.60 -43.11
CA GLY A 952 -8.72 -53.04 -41.95
C GLY A 952 -9.06 -54.04 -40.86
N GLU A 953 -9.14 -53.52 -39.63
CA GLU A 953 -10.05 -53.97 -38.58
C GLU A 953 -10.10 -52.93 -37.44
N ARG A 954 -11.21 -52.93 -36.72
CA ARG A 954 -11.59 -51.98 -35.66
C ARG A 954 -10.67 -52.05 -34.43
N ARG A 955 -10.60 -50.92 -33.71
CA ARG A 955 -10.01 -50.73 -32.36
C ARG A 955 -10.46 -51.81 -31.35
N PRO A 956 -9.62 -52.08 -30.33
CA PRO A 956 -10.06 -52.18 -28.92
C PRO A 956 -9.31 -51.13 -28.07
N GLU A 957 -10.00 -50.25 -27.34
CA GLU A 957 -10.55 -50.46 -25.99
C GLU A 957 -9.47 -50.67 -24.91
N THR A 958 -9.15 -49.55 -24.24
CA THR A 958 -8.73 -49.38 -22.83
C THR A 958 -7.73 -50.35 -22.20
N ILE A 959 -6.62 -49.81 -21.65
CA ILE A 959 -5.97 -50.37 -20.46
C ILE A 959 -5.69 -49.25 -19.45
N ARG A 960 -6.13 -49.50 -18.20
CA ARG A 960 -6.00 -48.69 -16.98
C ARG A 960 -4.58 -48.75 -16.41
N GLN A 961 -4.14 -47.65 -15.81
CA GLN A 961 -2.96 -47.60 -14.96
C GLN A 961 -3.34 -47.99 -13.51
N LEU A 962 -2.54 -48.86 -12.88
CA LEU A 962 -2.64 -49.30 -11.49
C LEU A 962 -1.52 -48.65 -10.65
N ASN A 963 -1.85 -48.33 -9.40
CA ASN A 963 -1.03 -47.74 -8.34
C ASN A 963 0.22 -48.58 -7.97
N GLU A 964 1.29 -47.93 -7.45
CA GLU A 964 1.75 -48.10 -6.05
C GLU A 964 2.96 -47.19 -5.70
N VAL A 965 3.06 -46.93 -4.39
CA VAL A 965 3.83 -45.92 -3.64
C VAL A 965 5.21 -46.45 -3.17
N LEU A 966 6.18 -45.56 -2.93
CA LEU A 966 7.14 -45.72 -1.80
C LEU A 966 7.75 -44.37 -1.35
N LEU A 967 7.50 -44.04 -0.07
CA LEU A 967 8.13 -43.00 0.75
C LEU A 967 9.57 -43.38 1.15
N CYS A 968 10.43 -42.39 1.34
CA CYS A 968 11.48 -42.43 2.37
C CYS A 968 11.87 -41.03 2.85
N PHE A 969 11.76 -40.80 4.16
CA PHE A 969 12.35 -39.68 4.92
C PHE A 969 13.81 -40.00 5.28
N VAL A 970 14.65 -38.96 5.44
CA VAL A 970 15.74 -38.92 6.44
C VAL A 970 15.90 -37.48 6.96
N GLU A 971 16.02 -37.36 8.29
CA GLU A 971 16.08 -36.16 9.13
C GLU A 971 17.44 -35.43 9.19
N ALA A 972 17.34 -34.15 9.59
CA ALA A 972 18.14 -33.34 10.51
C ALA A 972 19.58 -32.90 10.18
N GLY A 973 19.71 -31.57 10.10
CA GLY A 973 20.89 -30.74 10.36
C GLY A 973 20.44 -29.32 10.64
#